data_AF-A0A0F9R576-F1
#
_entry.id   AF-A0A0F9R576-F1
#
_cell.length_a   1.000
_cell.length_b   1.000
_cell.length_c   1.000
_cell.angle_alpha   90.00
_cell.angle_beta   90.00
_cell.angle_gamma   90.00
#
_symmetry.space_group_name_H-M   'P 1'
#
loop_
_entity.id
_entity.type
_entity.pdbx_description
1 polymer ?
#
loop_
_entity_poly.entity_id
_entity_poly.type
_entity_poly.pdbx_seq_one_letter_code
_entity_poly.pdbx_strand_id
1 'polypeptide(L)'
;MSPVATAARPTQRTVSYHNLHPGQQAVLASTAKIILMLAGTGGGKALALDTPILTTAGWREMGDLQVGDRVFDERGVPCRVVYTSPTFLDHRCYRVRFSDGTDVVADEGHEWYAWDHSARRASRRAANPLSRPRVVTTPDLRPQNGRRWSIQVAGPLQYVSRHFTVDPYVLGAWLGDGSSRTAAITIGDEDAPQMIKNLISAGCPVGAEYQRQGNCATYSLGVVGKERDEQSGQYRANGSLCTSLKTLEVWGNKHIPLHYQRTHEWQRMALLQGLMDTDGHVAKDGGCEYVSTNKRLAEDVEVLVRGLGIKATLRTSPCAGSRSGEKHRLVFRTDKTVFRLPRKSLTQALAPYRAQVNEMRYVEAVEPVDSVPTRCIAVDSPSHLFLCTQALIPTHNTKFGPIWCLEQHRKFPDQHGMIVAPHTVLEDTTQDLFLQLMDRKLHLGQWVNKQSRTWQWHGSEAKVFFCSSDTPESLEGKHAGWIWMDEFGQKQFPEEAWIAIKRRVGFHEASVLGTTTPYILHWILDLWDDAAINRYFSVPDMDKRATAIAAWEAGEPMDWGWLQETVQEKPDGDEDIEVIRFASIANPKYPLKSFERARKTETDWQFRMFYLAEQARSAGLIYGEVLDAIYVDELPDDAHGDAKAGRAAWSRYAGLDFGYDNPTHVLFGALSPKSAGDVLYLYDEYVRRKVSDMENARAAHQREVRRAWGDSTAPTAIATYRKFGWDIAKAGRHEVRAGISEVIGRAKEGRLKIVRGACPVLDRQILTYVWDEKRPDTPVKKEDHGPDALRYLVHGLRRGQRKRQKGPIWLWNRDVM
;
A
#
# COMPACT_ATOMS: atom_id res chain seq x y z
N MET A 1 69.89 -6.76 8.90
CA MET A 1 68.64 -7.53 9.08
C MET A 1 67.63 -6.59 9.72
N SER A 2 66.76 -6.00 8.90
CA SER A 2 65.79 -5.00 9.34
C SER A 2 64.57 -5.68 9.97
N PRO A 3 63.98 -5.10 11.03
CA PRO A 3 62.82 -5.68 11.70
C PRO A 3 61.57 -5.57 10.81
N VAL A 4 60.82 -6.67 10.74
CA VAL A 4 59.56 -6.80 10.01
C VAL A 4 58.51 -5.91 10.69
N ALA A 5 57.98 -4.96 9.91
CA ALA A 5 56.92 -4.05 10.35
C ALA A 5 55.63 -4.82 10.64
N THR A 6 55.09 -4.62 11.85
CA THR A 6 53.73 -4.98 12.26
C THR A 6 52.74 -4.22 11.38
N ALA A 7 51.93 -4.94 10.61
CA ALA A 7 50.86 -4.36 9.80
C ALA A 7 49.81 -3.71 10.73
N ALA A 8 49.57 -2.41 10.52
CA ALA A 8 48.56 -1.64 11.24
C ALA A 8 47.15 -2.20 10.98
N ARG A 9 46.37 -2.37 12.06
CA ARG A 9 44.93 -2.69 11.99
C ARG A 9 44.20 -1.61 11.15
N PRO A 10 43.21 -1.99 10.33
CA PRO A 10 42.45 -1.01 9.55
C PRO A 10 41.73 -0.05 10.50
N THR A 11 41.88 1.24 10.21
CA THR A 11 41.31 2.35 10.97
C THR A 11 39.78 2.24 11.06
N GLN A 12 39.27 2.17 12.29
CA GLN A 12 37.84 2.24 12.62
C GLN A 12 37.26 3.55 12.07
N ARG A 13 36.38 3.49 11.07
CA ARG A 13 35.49 4.61 10.75
C ARG A 13 34.46 4.73 11.89
N THR A 14 34.61 5.73 12.74
CA THR A 14 33.64 6.12 13.77
C THR A 14 32.35 6.58 13.09
N VAL A 15 31.24 5.91 13.39
CA VAL A 15 29.90 6.39 12.99
C VAL A 15 29.53 7.49 13.99
N SER A 16 29.24 8.69 13.53
CA SER A 16 28.82 9.79 14.40
C SER A 16 27.35 9.60 14.80
N TYR A 17 27.08 9.51 16.10
CA TYR A 17 25.74 9.25 16.65
C TYR A 17 24.96 10.53 17.03
N HIS A 18 25.50 11.72 16.74
CA HIS A 18 24.93 13.00 17.20
C HIS A 18 23.51 13.29 16.68
N ASN A 19 23.07 12.59 15.62
CA ASN A 19 21.72 12.74 15.05
C ASN A 19 20.73 11.64 15.47
N LEU A 20 21.14 10.70 16.33
CA LEU A 20 20.20 9.72 16.87
C LEU A 20 19.19 10.41 17.79
N HIS A 21 17.95 9.93 17.76
CA HIS A 21 16.94 10.36 18.73
C HIS A 21 17.47 10.11 20.16
N PRO A 22 17.26 11.00 21.15
CA PRO A 22 17.79 10.82 22.51
C PRO A 22 17.41 9.49 23.14
N GLY A 23 16.25 9.00 22.76
CA GLY A 23 15.86 7.63 22.98
C GLY A 23 16.71 6.49 22.46
N GLN A 24 17.10 6.59 21.20
CA GLN A 24 18.03 5.65 20.58
C GLN A 24 19.41 5.79 21.24
N GLN A 25 19.78 6.99 21.66
CA GLN A 25 20.99 7.23 22.46
C GLN A 25 20.87 6.55 23.83
N ALA A 26 19.73 6.65 24.50
CA ALA A 26 19.45 5.97 25.77
C ALA A 26 19.51 4.44 25.61
N VAL A 27 18.99 3.88 24.52
CA VAL A 27 19.14 2.44 24.19
C VAL A 27 20.62 2.05 24.04
N LEU A 28 21.46 2.89 23.43
CA LEU A 28 22.89 2.60 23.28
C LEU A 28 23.70 2.78 24.57
N ALA A 29 23.25 3.67 25.44
CA ALA A 29 23.87 4.02 26.72
C ALA A 29 23.40 3.14 27.89
N SER A 30 22.25 2.48 27.76
CA SER A 30 21.70 1.59 28.78
C SER A 30 22.69 0.47 29.13
N THR A 31 22.79 0.19 30.42
CA THR A 31 23.57 -0.92 30.99
C THR A 31 22.70 -2.12 31.35
N ALA A 32 21.37 -2.01 31.18
CA ALA A 32 20.45 -3.11 31.45
C ALA A 32 20.69 -4.27 30.47
N LYS A 33 20.47 -5.50 30.93
CA LYS A 33 20.59 -6.68 30.08
C LYS A 33 19.43 -6.80 29.11
N ILE A 34 18.24 -6.35 29.48
CA ILE A 34 17.03 -6.43 28.66
C ILE A 34 16.50 -5.01 28.46
N ILE A 35 16.58 -4.53 27.23
CA ILE A 35 16.12 -3.19 26.84
C ILE A 35 14.90 -3.33 25.93
N LEU A 36 13.77 -2.80 26.36
CA LEU A 36 12.55 -2.76 25.56
C LEU A 36 12.39 -1.36 24.96
N MET A 37 12.61 -1.24 23.65
CA MET A 37 12.42 0.00 22.89
C MET A 37 11.02 0.01 22.27
N LEU A 38 10.12 0.81 22.85
CA LEU A 38 8.75 0.97 22.38
C LEU A 38 8.60 2.32 21.69
N ALA A 39 8.39 2.30 20.37
CA ALA A 39 8.24 3.50 19.58
C ALA A 39 6.84 3.58 18.95
N GLY A 40 6.23 4.76 19.07
CA GLY A 40 5.14 5.14 18.18
C GLY A 40 5.62 5.18 16.72
N THR A 41 4.73 4.95 15.77
CA THR A 41 5.04 4.80 14.33
C THR A 41 5.92 5.93 13.73
N GLY A 42 7.00 5.62 12.98
CA GLY A 42 7.63 6.48 11.94
C GLY A 42 9.18 6.68 11.94
N GLY A 43 9.83 6.79 10.76
CA GLY A 43 11.16 7.39 10.53
C GLY A 43 11.97 6.97 9.26
N GLY A 44 12.19 7.86 8.28
CA GLY A 44 13.49 7.96 7.56
C GLY A 44 13.65 7.92 6.02
N LYS A 45 12.63 7.82 5.14
CA LYS A 45 12.86 7.42 3.71
C LYS A 45 11.97 8.08 2.67
N ALA A 46 12.39 9.24 2.20
CA ALA A 46 11.52 10.15 1.52
C ALA A 46 11.93 10.45 0.06
N LEU A 47 10.92 10.61 -0.77
CA LEU A 47 11.01 11.10 -2.15
C LEU A 47 10.51 12.54 -2.22
N ALA A 48 10.96 13.35 -3.18
CA ALA A 48 10.45 14.70 -3.40
C ALA A 48 8.92 14.71 -3.55
N LEU A 49 8.24 15.73 -3.02
CA LEU A 49 6.77 15.79 -2.98
C LEU A 49 6.13 15.69 -4.36
N ASP A 50 6.76 16.30 -5.35
CA ASP A 50 6.34 16.32 -6.76
C ASP A 50 6.60 15.00 -7.49
N THR A 51 7.25 14.03 -6.83
CA THR A 51 7.53 12.71 -7.44
C THR A 51 6.20 12.05 -7.83
N PRO A 52 5.96 11.76 -9.12
CA PRO A 52 4.69 11.21 -9.55
C PRO A 52 4.60 9.74 -9.15
N ILE A 53 3.53 9.38 -8.45
CA ILE A 53 3.21 8.02 -8.01
C ILE A 53 1.93 7.57 -8.72
N LEU A 54 1.98 6.40 -9.36
CA LEU A 54 0.80 5.84 -10.00
C LEU A 54 -0.11 5.18 -8.95
N THR A 55 -1.32 5.69 -8.82
CA THR A 55 -2.40 5.05 -8.06
C THR A 55 -3.38 4.36 -8.99
N THR A 56 -4.19 3.44 -8.44
CA THR A 56 -5.30 2.81 -9.20
C THR A 56 -6.34 3.80 -9.74
N ALA A 57 -6.39 5.02 -9.20
CA ALA A 57 -7.30 6.08 -9.61
C ALA A 57 -6.66 7.14 -10.53
N GLY A 58 -5.34 7.22 -10.63
CA GLY A 58 -4.70 8.45 -11.10
C GLY A 58 -3.19 8.44 -10.92
N TRP A 59 -2.48 9.19 -11.76
CA TRP A 59 -1.22 9.77 -11.30
C TRP A 59 -1.54 10.74 -10.16
N ARG A 60 -0.78 10.66 -9.08
CA ARG A 60 -0.79 11.62 -7.97
C ARG A 60 0.64 11.95 -7.62
N GLU A 61 0.87 13.12 -7.04
CA GLU A 61 2.17 13.45 -6.50
C GLU A 61 2.38 12.75 -5.16
N MET A 62 3.64 12.48 -4.79
CA MET A 62 4.00 11.86 -3.51
C MET A 62 3.43 12.65 -2.32
N GLY A 63 3.39 13.97 -2.44
CA GLY A 63 2.80 14.88 -1.45
C GLY A 63 1.29 14.71 -1.27
N ASP A 64 0.57 14.23 -2.28
CA ASP A 64 -0.89 14.10 -2.24
C ASP A 64 -1.38 12.77 -1.66
N LEU A 65 -0.49 11.78 -1.54
CA LEU A 65 -0.87 10.44 -1.11
C LEU A 65 -1.40 10.43 0.32
N GLN A 66 -2.41 9.60 0.56
CA GLN A 66 -3.07 9.42 1.85
C GLN A 66 -3.14 7.94 2.23
N VAL A 67 -3.18 7.66 3.53
CA VAL A 67 -3.44 6.30 4.03
C VAL A 67 -4.75 5.77 3.45
N GLY A 68 -4.70 4.56 2.88
CA GLY A 68 -5.80 3.91 2.20
C GLY A 68 -5.78 4.06 0.68
N ASP A 69 -4.98 4.97 0.12
CA ASP A 69 -4.72 5.03 -1.32
C ASP A 69 -4.11 3.71 -1.81
N ARG A 70 -4.37 3.38 -3.08
CA ARG A 70 -3.85 2.16 -3.70
C ARG A 70 -2.80 2.50 -4.74
N VAL A 71 -1.56 2.13 -4.47
CA VAL A 71 -0.40 2.24 -5.36
C VAL A 71 -0.03 0.86 -5.89
N PHE A 72 1.05 0.74 -6.65
CA PHE A 72 1.52 -0.52 -7.21
C PHE A 72 2.86 -0.93 -6.62
N ASP A 73 3.04 -2.24 -6.40
CA ASP A 73 4.32 -2.84 -6.01
C ASP A 73 5.23 -3.12 -7.23
N GLU A 74 6.41 -3.71 -7.00
CA GLU A 74 7.38 -4.02 -8.06
C GLU A 74 6.88 -5.02 -9.11
N ARG A 75 5.84 -5.81 -8.79
CA ARG A 75 5.22 -6.80 -9.69
C ARG A 75 4.02 -6.22 -10.43
N GLY A 76 3.68 -4.96 -10.17
CA GLY A 76 2.50 -4.30 -10.72
C GLY A 76 1.21 -4.70 -10.02
N VAL A 77 1.25 -5.31 -8.83
CA VAL A 77 0.06 -5.64 -8.03
C VAL A 77 -0.36 -4.41 -7.22
N PRO A 78 -1.67 -4.06 -7.18
CA PRO A 78 -2.14 -2.99 -6.31
C PRO A 78 -1.96 -3.31 -4.82
N CYS A 79 -1.24 -2.45 -4.11
CA CYS A 79 -1.07 -2.47 -2.65
C CYS A 79 -1.59 -1.17 -2.01
N ARG A 80 -1.87 -1.17 -0.71
CA ARG A 80 -2.38 0.01 0.03
C ARG A 80 -1.26 0.77 0.69
N VAL A 81 -1.36 2.08 0.65
CA VAL A 81 -0.63 2.97 1.53
C VAL A 81 -1.17 2.79 2.94
N VAL A 82 -0.34 2.29 3.86
CA VAL A 82 -0.68 2.08 5.27
C VAL A 82 -0.17 3.21 6.16
N TYR A 83 0.80 3.98 5.67
CA TYR A 83 1.36 5.12 6.38
C TYR A 83 1.82 6.20 5.41
N THR A 84 1.70 7.46 5.83
CA THR A 84 2.28 8.62 5.13
C THR A 84 2.95 9.51 6.17
N SER A 85 4.22 9.83 5.97
CA SER A 85 4.96 10.75 6.82
C SER A 85 4.49 12.20 6.61
N PRO A 86 4.98 13.18 7.39
CA PRO A 86 4.89 14.58 7.02
C PRO A 86 5.90 14.84 5.92
N THR A 87 5.80 16.03 5.35
CA THR A 87 6.84 16.59 4.50
C THR A 87 8.09 16.90 5.33
N PHE A 88 9.26 16.52 4.84
CA PHE A 88 10.58 16.90 5.34
C PHE A 88 11.14 17.97 4.44
N LEU A 89 11.57 19.10 4.98
CA LEU A 89 11.97 20.25 4.17
C LEU A 89 13.49 20.30 3.90
N ASP A 90 14.30 19.63 4.73
CA ASP A 90 15.76 19.86 4.77
C ASP A 90 16.60 18.58 4.83
N HIS A 91 16.11 17.56 4.13
CA HIS A 91 16.94 16.40 3.87
C HIS A 91 17.97 16.72 2.80
N ARG A 92 19.21 16.22 2.97
CA ARG A 92 20.17 16.17 1.85
C ARG A 92 19.56 15.35 0.72
N CYS A 93 19.31 15.99 -0.40
CA CYS A 93 18.66 15.39 -1.55
C CYS A 93 19.66 15.08 -2.65
N TYR A 94 19.38 14.01 -3.38
CA TYR A 94 20.15 13.60 -4.53
C TYR A 94 19.22 13.36 -5.71
N ARG A 95 19.61 13.85 -6.88
CA ARG A 95 18.99 13.47 -8.15
C ARG A 95 19.65 12.18 -8.63
N VAL A 96 18.86 11.11 -8.71
CA VAL A 96 19.26 9.83 -9.30
C VAL A 96 18.79 9.81 -10.74
N ARG A 97 19.74 9.76 -11.68
CA ARG A 97 19.47 9.66 -13.12
C ARG A 97 19.66 8.23 -13.60
N PHE A 98 18.66 7.72 -14.30
CA PHE A 98 18.65 6.37 -14.88
C PHE A 98 18.93 6.37 -16.37
N SER A 99 19.36 5.22 -16.91
CA SER A 99 19.77 5.03 -18.30
C SER A 99 18.71 5.21 -19.37
N ASP A 100 17.45 5.34 -18.98
CA ASP A 100 16.35 5.68 -19.87
C ASP A 100 16.03 7.19 -19.88
N GLY A 101 16.82 7.99 -19.15
CA GLY A 101 16.66 9.43 -19.01
C GLY A 101 15.75 9.86 -17.86
N THR A 102 15.17 8.92 -17.11
CA THR A 102 14.30 9.25 -15.97
C THR A 102 15.13 9.76 -14.79
N ASP A 103 14.63 10.80 -14.14
CA ASP A 103 15.16 11.32 -12.87
C ASP A 103 14.18 11.11 -11.73
N VAL A 104 14.74 10.97 -10.54
CA VAL A 104 14.00 11.04 -9.28
C VAL A 104 14.87 11.73 -8.25
N VAL A 105 14.25 12.62 -7.47
CA VAL A 105 14.90 13.26 -6.33
C VAL A 105 14.49 12.53 -5.07
N ALA A 106 15.48 12.02 -4.36
CA ALA A 106 15.31 11.23 -3.15
C ALA A 106 16.27 11.72 -2.07
N ASP A 107 15.88 11.57 -0.80
CA ASP A 107 16.77 11.91 0.28
C ASP A 107 17.95 10.93 0.41
N GLU A 108 18.97 11.35 1.15
CA GLU A 108 20.19 10.57 1.38
C GLU A 108 19.96 9.21 2.07
N GLY A 109 18.93 9.12 2.91
CA GLY A 109 18.51 7.92 3.63
C GLY A 109 17.57 7.03 2.82
N HIS A 110 17.10 7.50 1.66
CA HIS A 110 16.18 6.78 0.81
C HIS A 110 16.85 5.55 0.21
N GLU A 111 16.09 4.46 0.16
CA GLU A 111 16.62 3.13 -0.10
C GLU A 111 16.14 2.55 -1.42
N TRP A 112 17.05 1.84 -2.09
CA TRP A 112 16.83 1.29 -3.43
C TRP A 112 17.21 -0.18 -3.48
N TYR A 113 16.29 -1.05 -3.89
CA TYR A 113 16.59 -2.46 -4.15
C TYR A 113 17.38 -2.60 -5.46
N ALA A 114 18.70 -2.60 -5.35
CA ALA A 114 19.62 -2.43 -6.48
C ALA A 114 20.46 -3.66 -6.76
N TRP A 115 20.70 -3.89 -8.04
CA TRP A 115 21.58 -4.92 -8.56
C TRP A 115 22.95 -4.31 -8.85
N ASP A 116 24.01 -4.93 -8.39
CA ASP A 116 25.37 -4.61 -8.82
C ASP A 116 25.81 -5.51 -9.99
N HIS A 117 27.04 -5.32 -10.47
CA HIS A 117 27.59 -6.15 -11.55
C HIS A 117 27.66 -7.64 -11.17
N SER A 118 27.98 -7.94 -9.90
CA SER A 118 28.14 -9.32 -9.44
C SER A 118 26.80 -10.06 -9.37
N ALA A 119 25.76 -9.44 -8.80
CA ALA A 119 24.41 -9.98 -8.71
C ALA A 119 23.83 -10.24 -10.11
N ARG A 120 24.01 -9.28 -11.04
CA ARG A 120 23.59 -9.44 -12.45
C ARG A 120 24.32 -10.56 -13.18
N ARG A 121 25.56 -10.88 -12.82
CA ARG A 121 26.34 -11.96 -13.43
C ARG A 121 25.99 -13.32 -12.81
N ALA A 122 25.76 -13.35 -11.50
CA ALA A 122 25.44 -14.56 -10.77
C ALA A 122 24.05 -15.09 -11.12
N SER A 123 23.04 -14.22 -11.25
CA SER A 123 21.68 -14.62 -11.67
C SER A 123 21.62 -15.25 -13.07
N ARG A 124 22.64 -15.05 -13.90
CA ARG A 124 22.76 -15.68 -15.24
C ARG A 124 23.10 -17.16 -15.19
N ARG A 125 23.74 -17.60 -14.10
CA ARG A 125 24.40 -18.92 -14.02
C ARG A 125 23.59 -19.94 -13.24
N ALA A 126 22.69 -19.49 -12.36
CA ALA A 126 21.91 -20.37 -11.51
C ALA A 126 20.60 -19.69 -11.08
N ALA A 127 19.54 -20.49 -10.95
CA ALA A 127 18.25 -20.05 -10.41
C ALA A 127 18.37 -19.54 -8.95
N ASN A 128 19.40 -19.95 -8.22
CA ASN A 128 19.67 -19.52 -6.85
C ASN A 128 21.09 -18.93 -6.71
N PRO A 129 21.32 -17.67 -7.13
CA PRO A 129 22.65 -17.11 -7.25
C PRO A 129 23.29 -16.77 -5.89
N LEU A 130 24.61 -16.93 -5.79
CA LEU A 130 25.41 -16.61 -4.60
C LEU A 130 25.40 -15.11 -4.28
N SER A 131 25.52 -14.26 -5.31
CA SER A 131 25.35 -12.81 -5.24
C SER A 131 23.94 -12.41 -5.67
N ARG A 132 23.28 -11.57 -4.86
CA ARG A 132 21.89 -11.17 -4.99
C ARG A 132 21.76 -9.64 -5.00
N PRO A 133 20.70 -9.08 -5.62
CA PRO A 133 20.36 -7.68 -5.43
C PRO A 133 20.24 -7.32 -3.96
N ARG A 134 20.47 -6.05 -3.67
CA ARG A 134 20.60 -5.54 -2.31
C ARG A 134 20.08 -4.13 -2.20
N VAL A 135 19.51 -3.82 -1.04
CA VAL A 135 19.14 -2.44 -0.76
C VAL A 135 20.39 -1.60 -0.47
N VAL A 136 20.43 -0.42 -1.08
CA VAL A 136 21.49 0.58 -0.92
C VAL A 136 20.86 1.95 -0.75
N THR A 137 21.53 2.86 -0.05
CA THR A 137 21.05 4.25 0.09
C THR A 137 21.35 5.07 -1.16
N THR A 138 20.63 6.18 -1.34
CA THR A 138 20.78 7.05 -2.52
C THR A 138 22.24 7.42 -2.83
N PRO A 139 23.09 7.84 -1.88
CA PRO A 139 24.50 8.16 -2.16
C PRO A 139 25.34 6.94 -2.59
N ASP A 140 24.99 5.74 -2.13
CA ASP A 140 25.72 4.51 -2.45
C ASP A 140 25.44 4.02 -3.89
N LEU A 141 24.36 4.50 -4.50
CA LEU A 141 24.08 4.29 -5.92
C LEU A 141 25.05 5.04 -6.83
N ARG A 142 25.92 5.90 -6.30
CA ARG A 142 26.85 6.69 -7.11
C ARG A 142 27.76 5.78 -7.94
N PRO A 143 27.80 5.95 -9.26
CA PRO A 143 28.65 5.14 -10.13
C PRO A 143 30.12 5.53 -9.94
N GLN A 144 30.96 4.58 -9.49
CA GLN A 144 32.40 4.81 -9.31
C GLN A 144 33.22 4.62 -10.59
N ASN A 145 32.73 3.82 -11.56
CA ASN A 145 33.36 3.56 -12.87
C ASN A 145 32.34 2.90 -13.84
N GLY A 146 31.42 3.69 -14.41
CA GLY A 146 30.36 3.20 -15.31
C GLY A 146 29.12 2.62 -14.61
N ARG A 147 28.30 1.85 -15.36
CA ARG A 147 26.97 1.31 -14.97
C ARG A 147 27.02 0.20 -13.89
N ARG A 148 27.52 0.53 -12.70
CA ARG A 148 27.66 -0.41 -11.57
C ARG A 148 26.31 -0.86 -11.02
N TRP A 149 25.41 0.08 -10.78
CA TRP A 149 24.12 -0.19 -10.14
C TRP A 149 22.99 -0.21 -11.18
N SER A 150 21.98 -1.05 -10.95
CA SER A 150 20.75 -1.04 -11.72
C SER A 150 19.54 -1.42 -10.88
N ILE A 151 18.39 -0.85 -11.19
CA ILE A 151 17.10 -1.21 -10.61
C ILE A 151 16.35 -2.07 -11.64
N GLN A 152 15.66 -3.11 -11.17
CA GLN A 152 14.86 -3.96 -12.04
C GLN A 152 13.62 -3.20 -12.54
N VAL A 153 13.25 -3.40 -13.80
CA VAL A 153 12.01 -2.86 -14.36
C VAL A 153 10.83 -3.56 -13.71
N ALA A 154 9.80 -2.80 -13.34
CA ALA A 154 8.60 -3.34 -12.72
C ALA A 154 7.84 -4.31 -13.65
N GLY A 155 7.11 -5.24 -13.06
CA GLY A 155 6.17 -6.11 -13.77
C GLY A 155 5.00 -5.33 -14.40
N PRO A 156 4.23 -5.97 -15.29
CA PRO A 156 3.05 -5.36 -15.90
C PRO A 156 2.02 -4.98 -14.83
N LEU A 157 1.47 -3.77 -14.93
CA LEU A 157 0.43 -3.29 -14.02
C LEU A 157 -0.83 -4.18 -14.09
N GLN A 158 -1.29 -4.65 -12.95
CA GLN A 158 -2.42 -5.56 -12.86
C GLN A 158 -3.72 -4.79 -12.63
N TYR A 159 -4.56 -4.79 -13.67
CA TYR A 159 -5.91 -4.23 -13.66
C TYR A 159 -6.94 -5.32 -14.01
N VAL A 160 -8.19 -5.09 -13.63
CA VAL A 160 -9.31 -5.94 -14.04
C VAL A 160 -9.64 -5.75 -15.52
N SER A 161 -10.15 -6.79 -16.17
CA SER A 161 -10.65 -6.71 -17.55
C SER A 161 -11.90 -5.85 -17.63
N ARG A 162 -12.12 -5.26 -18.81
CA ARG A 162 -13.28 -4.40 -19.10
C ARG A 162 -13.91 -4.79 -20.43
N HIS A 163 -15.21 -4.56 -20.56
CA HIS A 163 -15.87 -4.64 -21.86
C HIS A 163 -15.79 -3.27 -22.54
N PHE A 164 -15.44 -3.26 -23.83
CA PHE A 164 -15.32 -2.05 -24.62
C PHE A 164 -16.26 -2.12 -25.83
N THR A 165 -16.81 -0.97 -26.20
CA THR A 165 -17.63 -0.81 -27.40
C THR A 165 -16.80 -0.92 -28.68
N VAL A 166 -15.52 -0.50 -28.62
CA VAL A 166 -14.54 -0.71 -29.68
C VAL A 166 -13.48 -1.67 -29.16
N ASP A 167 -13.23 -2.77 -29.87
CA ASP A 167 -12.17 -3.70 -29.48
C ASP A 167 -10.81 -2.96 -29.37
N PRO A 168 -9.98 -3.27 -28.36
CA PRO A 168 -8.69 -2.59 -28.18
C PRO A 168 -7.80 -2.63 -29.43
N TYR A 169 -7.73 -3.75 -30.16
CA TYR A 169 -6.93 -3.83 -31.39
C TYR A 169 -7.46 -2.90 -32.48
N VAL A 170 -8.78 -2.87 -32.66
CA VAL A 170 -9.46 -1.99 -33.64
C VAL A 170 -9.19 -0.53 -33.31
N LEU A 171 -9.32 -0.14 -32.04
CA LEU A 171 -9.03 1.22 -31.61
C LEU A 171 -7.56 1.57 -31.86
N GLY A 172 -6.63 0.65 -31.57
CA GLY A 172 -5.20 0.87 -31.78
C GLY A 172 -4.85 1.09 -33.24
N ALA A 173 -5.35 0.22 -34.12
CA ALA A 173 -5.14 0.35 -35.57
C ALA A 173 -5.74 1.65 -36.12
N TRP A 174 -6.93 2.06 -35.64
CA TRP A 174 -7.53 3.34 -36.06
C TRP A 174 -6.77 4.56 -35.50
N LEU A 175 -6.30 4.51 -34.26
CA LEU A 175 -5.50 5.60 -33.67
C LEU A 175 -4.20 5.81 -34.44
N GLY A 176 -3.64 4.75 -35.02
CA GLY A 176 -2.52 4.84 -35.95
C GLY A 176 -2.90 5.40 -37.33
N ASP A 177 -3.09 4.50 -38.29
CA ASP A 177 -3.37 4.81 -39.71
C ASP A 177 -4.85 5.15 -40.02
N GLY A 178 -5.71 5.26 -39.00
CA GLY A 178 -7.09 5.67 -39.20
C GLY A 178 -7.23 7.16 -39.55
N SER A 179 -8.32 7.51 -40.22
CA SER A 179 -8.64 8.92 -40.45
C SER A 179 -9.16 9.59 -39.17
N SER A 180 -8.64 10.76 -38.82
CA SER A 180 -9.07 11.49 -37.61
C SER A 180 -10.54 11.92 -37.64
N ARG A 181 -11.17 11.96 -38.82
CA ARG A 181 -12.56 12.43 -39.02
C ARG A 181 -13.42 11.49 -39.85
N THR A 182 -12.98 10.27 -40.09
CA THR A 182 -13.81 9.23 -40.74
C THR A 182 -13.54 7.87 -40.09
N ALA A 183 -14.56 7.00 -40.10
CA ALA A 183 -14.41 5.60 -39.68
C ALA A 183 -13.76 4.79 -40.81
N ALA A 184 -12.49 5.08 -41.08
CA ALA A 184 -11.71 4.46 -42.15
C ALA A 184 -10.26 4.31 -41.74
N ILE A 185 -9.55 3.38 -42.37
CA ILE A 185 -8.13 3.09 -42.17
C ILE A 185 -7.43 2.91 -43.52
N THR A 186 -6.22 3.44 -43.64
CA THR A 186 -5.37 3.23 -44.80
C THR A 186 -4.38 2.11 -44.49
N ILE A 187 -4.29 1.09 -45.36
CA ILE A 187 -3.44 -0.08 -45.15
C ILE A 187 -2.57 -0.29 -46.39
N GLY A 188 -1.29 -0.61 -46.21
CA GLY A 188 -0.39 -0.99 -47.29
C GLY A 188 -0.73 -2.38 -47.85
N ASP A 189 -0.54 -2.58 -49.16
CA ASP A 189 -0.94 -3.82 -49.86
C ASP A 189 -0.33 -5.09 -49.24
N GLU A 190 0.91 -5.02 -48.73
CA GLU A 190 1.59 -6.16 -48.10
C GLU A 190 0.91 -6.60 -46.80
N ASP A 191 0.42 -5.66 -45.99
CA ASP A 191 -0.14 -5.93 -44.66
C ASP A 191 -1.69 -6.10 -44.71
N ALA A 192 -2.34 -5.68 -45.81
CA ALA A 192 -3.80 -5.66 -45.96
C ALA A 192 -4.50 -7.01 -45.70
N PRO A 193 -4.09 -8.16 -46.27
CA PRO A 193 -4.79 -9.43 -46.05
C PRO A 193 -4.89 -9.82 -44.58
N GLN A 194 -3.81 -9.61 -43.83
CA GLN A 194 -3.75 -9.98 -42.43
C GLN A 194 -4.38 -8.91 -41.52
N MET A 195 -4.18 -7.62 -41.79
CA MET A 195 -4.82 -6.56 -41.00
C MET A 195 -6.35 -6.63 -41.11
N ILE A 196 -6.89 -6.83 -42.31
CA ILE A 196 -8.34 -6.99 -42.52
C ILE A 196 -8.86 -8.19 -41.73
N LYS A 197 -8.17 -9.33 -41.79
CA LYS A 197 -8.51 -10.52 -41.00
C LYS A 197 -8.49 -10.23 -39.49
N ASN A 198 -7.49 -9.51 -39.00
CA ASN A 198 -7.38 -9.15 -37.58
C ASN A 198 -8.51 -8.21 -37.13
N LEU A 199 -8.88 -7.22 -37.95
CA LEU A 199 -9.99 -6.30 -37.70
C LEU A 199 -11.34 -7.02 -37.66
N ILE A 200 -11.61 -7.90 -38.63
CA ILE A 200 -12.83 -8.73 -38.67
C ILE A 200 -12.88 -9.67 -37.46
N SER A 201 -11.77 -10.33 -37.12
CA SER A 201 -11.69 -11.22 -35.95
C SER A 201 -11.89 -10.47 -34.63
N ALA A 202 -11.55 -9.18 -34.59
CA ALA A 202 -11.80 -8.29 -33.47
C ALA A 202 -13.22 -7.70 -33.47
N GLY A 203 -14.11 -8.19 -34.34
CA GLY A 203 -15.52 -7.77 -34.40
C GLY A 203 -15.76 -6.46 -35.13
N CYS A 204 -14.79 -5.95 -35.90
CA CYS A 204 -14.96 -4.77 -36.75
C CYS A 204 -15.10 -5.20 -38.22
N PRO A 205 -16.33 -5.13 -38.80
CA PRO A 205 -16.51 -5.31 -40.23
C PRO A 205 -15.66 -4.31 -41.02
N VAL A 206 -15.12 -4.76 -42.14
CA VAL A 206 -14.35 -3.93 -43.08
C VAL A 206 -15.12 -3.90 -44.40
N GLY A 207 -15.51 -2.70 -44.83
CA GLY A 207 -16.21 -2.49 -46.10
C GLY A 207 -15.27 -2.50 -47.29
N ALA A 208 -15.83 -2.29 -48.49
CA ALA A 208 -15.06 -2.23 -49.72
C ALA A 208 -14.01 -1.09 -49.71
N GLU A 209 -12.92 -1.32 -50.43
CA GLU A 209 -11.95 -0.29 -50.79
C GLU A 209 -12.68 0.85 -51.51
N TYR A 210 -12.50 2.08 -51.04
CA TYR A 210 -13.11 3.25 -51.68
C TYR A 210 -12.11 4.31 -52.12
N GLN A 211 -10.82 4.17 -51.78
CA GLN A 211 -9.75 5.04 -52.27
C GLN A 211 -8.41 4.28 -52.30
N ARG A 212 -7.63 4.45 -53.38
CA ARG A 212 -6.29 3.87 -53.54
C ARG A 212 -5.27 4.94 -53.88
N GLN A 213 -4.07 4.84 -53.30
CA GLN A 213 -2.96 5.74 -53.60
C GLN A 213 -1.64 4.95 -53.61
N GLY A 214 -1.12 4.66 -54.79
CA GLY A 214 0.07 3.81 -54.92
C GLY A 214 -0.17 2.42 -54.32
N ASN A 215 0.73 2.00 -53.41
CA ASN A 215 0.72 0.67 -52.79
C ASN A 215 -0.10 0.62 -51.48
N CYS A 216 -1.04 1.54 -51.29
CA CYS A 216 -1.95 1.53 -50.14
C CYS A 216 -3.40 1.80 -50.55
N ALA A 217 -4.31 1.22 -49.77
CA ALA A 217 -5.75 1.29 -49.98
C ALA A 217 -6.45 1.72 -48.69
N THR A 218 -7.50 2.53 -48.83
CA THR A 218 -8.34 3.01 -47.73
C THR A 218 -9.62 2.18 -47.66
N TYR A 219 -9.87 1.62 -46.49
CA TYR A 219 -11.03 0.79 -46.21
C TYR A 219 -11.96 1.47 -45.20
N SER A 220 -13.27 1.33 -45.42
CA SER A 220 -14.26 1.75 -44.44
C SER A 220 -14.36 0.73 -43.31
N LEU A 221 -14.54 1.22 -42.08
CA LEU A 221 -14.62 0.40 -40.87
C LEU A 221 -16.02 0.52 -40.24
N GLY A 222 -16.59 -0.62 -39.85
CA GLY A 222 -17.93 -0.74 -39.26
C GLY A 222 -19.03 -0.98 -40.28
N VAL A 223 -20.24 -1.25 -39.78
CA VAL A 223 -21.42 -1.55 -40.62
C VAL A 223 -21.84 -0.29 -41.39
N VAL A 224 -21.71 -0.33 -42.72
CA VAL A 224 -22.32 0.65 -43.63
C VAL A 224 -23.75 0.18 -43.91
N GLY A 225 -24.66 0.42 -42.96
CA GLY A 225 -26.07 0.05 -43.06
C GLY A 225 -26.95 1.21 -42.62
N LYS A 226 -27.52 1.93 -43.57
CA LYS A 226 -28.45 3.04 -43.34
C LYS A 226 -29.86 2.49 -43.06
N GLU A 227 -30.11 1.91 -41.89
CA GLU A 227 -31.50 1.70 -41.48
C GLU A 227 -32.07 3.03 -41.00
N ARG A 228 -33.15 3.48 -41.63
CA ARG A 228 -33.93 4.62 -41.17
C ARG A 228 -35.00 4.13 -40.21
N ASP A 229 -35.17 4.87 -39.14
CA ASP A 229 -36.32 4.72 -38.26
C ASP A 229 -37.57 5.21 -39.01
N GLU A 230 -38.57 4.34 -39.14
CA GLU A 230 -39.76 4.59 -39.95
C GLU A 230 -40.66 5.71 -39.37
N GLN A 231 -40.56 6.02 -38.07
CA GLN A 231 -41.38 7.03 -37.40
C GLN A 231 -40.72 8.42 -37.39
N SER A 232 -39.40 8.47 -37.20
CA SER A 232 -38.65 9.74 -37.08
C SER A 232 -37.96 10.16 -38.38
N GLY A 233 -37.83 9.26 -39.36
CA GLY A 233 -37.06 9.48 -40.59
C GLY A 233 -35.55 9.63 -40.38
N GLN A 234 -35.09 9.52 -39.12
CA GLN A 234 -33.69 9.60 -38.75
C GLN A 234 -33.00 8.26 -38.99
N TYR A 235 -31.69 8.28 -39.27
CA TYR A 235 -30.92 7.03 -39.27
C TYR A 235 -30.95 6.46 -37.85
N ARG A 236 -31.31 5.18 -37.69
CA ARG A 236 -31.20 4.49 -36.41
C ARG A 236 -29.76 4.61 -35.91
N ALA A 237 -29.56 4.84 -34.62
CA ALA A 237 -28.24 4.91 -33.99
C ALA A 237 -27.60 3.51 -33.93
N ASN A 238 -27.32 2.94 -35.10
CA ASN A 238 -26.85 1.57 -35.24
C ASN A 238 -25.36 1.51 -34.96
N GLY A 239 -24.94 1.44 -33.68
CA GLY A 239 -23.64 0.91 -33.23
C GLY A 239 -22.38 1.31 -34.03
N SER A 240 -22.42 2.45 -34.72
CA SER A 240 -21.46 2.72 -35.80
C SER A 240 -20.12 3.05 -35.18
N LEU A 241 -19.02 2.61 -35.81
CA LEU A 241 -17.69 2.94 -35.30
C LEU A 241 -17.51 4.46 -35.16
N CYS A 242 -18.09 5.26 -36.07
CA CYS A 242 -18.12 6.72 -35.96
C CYS A 242 -18.76 7.21 -34.65
N THR A 243 -19.93 6.68 -34.29
CA THR A 243 -20.61 7.00 -33.03
C THR A 243 -19.76 6.58 -31.83
N SER A 244 -19.17 5.39 -31.86
CA SER A 244 -18.31 4.89 -30.78
C SER A 244 -17.04 5.73 -30.61
N LEU A 245 -16.38 6.12 -31.70
CA LEU A 245 -15.19 7.00 -31.66
C LEU A 245 -15.51 8.41 -31.15
N LYS A 246 -16.69 8.95 -31.49
CA LYS A 246 -17.17 10.21 -30.90
C LYS A 246 -17.46 10.07 -29.41
N THR A 247 -18.08 8.97 -29.00
CA THR A 247 -18.39 8.67 -27.59
C THR A 247 -17.12 8.48 -26.76
N LEU A 248 -16.06 7.94 -27.37
CA LEU A 248 -14.73 7.80 -26.77
C LEU A 248 -13.92 9.11 -26.80
N GLU A 249 -14.47 10.20 -27.37
CA GLU A 249 -13.83 11.51 -27.49
C GLU A 249 -12.50 11.51 -28.29
N VAL A 250 -12.27 10.48 -29.10
CA VAL A 250 -11.07 10.34 -29.95
C VAL A 250 -11.27 10.91 -31.36
N TRP A 251 -12.51 11.21 -31.74
CA TRP A 251 -12.86 11.81 -33.04
C TRP A 251 -12.31 13.23 -33.18
N GLY A 252 -11.43 13.46 -34.15
CA GLY A 252 -10.72 14.73 -34.34
C GLY A 252 -9.67 15.03 -33.26
N ASN A 253 -9.49 14.14 -32.29
CA ASN A 253 -8.62 14.30 -31.12
C ASN A 253 -8.02 12.93 -30.74
N LYS A 254 -7.18 12.37 -31.61
CA LYS A 254 -6.59 11.04 -31.40
C LYS A 254 -5.76 11.02 -30.12
N HIS A 255 -6.16 10.16 -29.18
CA HIS A 255 -5.48 9.89 -27.91
C HIS A 255 -5.95 8.51 -27.39
N ILE A 256 -5.26 7.93 -26.40
CA ILE A 256 -5.69 6.66 -25.81
C ILE A 256 -6.59 6.95 -24.59
N PRO A 257 -7.88 6.56 -24.60
CA PRO A 257 -8.75 6.82 -23.48
C PRO A 257 -8.27 6.09 -22.21
N LEU A 258 -8.44 6.73 -21.05
CA LEU A 258 -7.89 6.25 -19.77
C LEU A 258 -8.34 4.82 -19.40
N HIS A 259 -9.57 4.44 -19.76
CA HIS A 259 -10.09 3.10 -19.48
C HIS A 259 -9.44 2.00 -20.34
N TYR A 260 -8.91 2.35 -21.53
CA TYR A 260 -8.06 1.45 -22.32
C TYR A 260 -6.62 1.39 -21.77
N GLN A 261 -6.14 2.45 -21.13
CA GLN A 261 -4.84 2.42 -20.41
C GLN A 261 -4.91 1.63 -19.09
N ARG A 262 -6.10 1.50 -18.48
CA ARG A 262 -6.34 0.88 -17.16
C ARG A 262 -7.28 -0.31 -17.22
N THR A 263 -6.85 -1.30 -17.98
CA THR A 263 -7.54 -2.58 -18.15
C THR A 263 -6.53 -3.73 -18.14
N HIS A 264 -7.04 -4.95 -18.16
CA HIS A 264 -6.23 -6.16 -18.13
C HIS A 264 -5.08 -6.16 -19.16
N GLU A 265 -3.95 -6.75 -18.79
CA GLU A 265 -2.71 -6.78 -19.60
C GLU A 265 -2.97 -7.18 -21.06
N TRP A 266 -3.69 -8.28 -21.32
CA TRP A 266 -3.97 -8.74 -22.70
C TRP A 266 -4.74 -7.70 -23.55
N GLN A 267 -5.63 -6.89 -22.96
CA GLN A 267 -6.39 -5.87 -23.69
C GLN A 267 -5.50 -4.67 -24.02
N ARG A 268 -4.61 -4.29 -23.10
CA ARG A 268 -3.58 -3.28 -23.31
C ARG A 268 -2.57 -3.72 -24.38
N MET A 269 -2.21 -4.99 -24.36
CA MET A 269 -1.38 -5.60 -25.40
C MET A 269 -2.08 -5.61 -26.76
N ALA A 270 -3.38 -5.94 -26.82
CA ALA A 270 -4.15 -5.89 -28.06
C ALA A 270 -4.23 -4.46 -28.64
N LEU A 271 -4.41 -3.45 -27.80
CA LEU A 271 -4.34 -2.04 -28.20
C LEU A 271 -2.98 -1.67 -28.78
N LEU A 272 -1.91 -2.03 -28.05
CA LEU A 272 -0.54 -1.78 -28.50
C LEU A 272 -0.26 -2.48 -29.84
N GLN A 273 -0.73 -3.72 -30.02
CA GLN A 273 -0.60 -4.46 -31.27
C GLN A 273 -1.27 -3.74 -32.45
N GLY A 274 -2.44 -3.12 -32.25
CA GLY A 274 -3.08 -2.32 -33.28
C GLY A 274 -2.22 -1.12 -33.69
N LEU A 275 -1.69 -0.38 -32.72
CA LEU A 275 -0.80 0.77 -32.93
C LEU A 275 0.53 0.39 -33.59
N MET A 276 1.09 -0.77 -33.21
CA MET A 276 2.37 -1.25 -33.72
C MET A 276 2.24 -1.88 -35.11
N ASP A 277 1.10 -2.50 -35.43
CA ASP A 277 0.84 -3.04 -36.75
C ASP A 277 0.71 -1.93 -37.80
N THR A 278 0.24 -0.73 -37.42
CA THR A 278 0.21 0.47 -38.28
C THR A 278 1.55 1.21 -38.27
N ASP A 279 1.76 2.07 -37.27
CA ASP A 279 2.87 3.04 -37.19
C ASP A 279 4.10 2.46 -36.48
N GLY A 280 4.06 1.17 -36.15
CA GLY A 280 5.16 0.48 -35.50
C GLY A 280 6.11 -0.18 -36.49
N HIS A 281 7.40 -0.14 -36.16
CA HIS A 281 8.47 -0.81 -36.87
C HIS A 281 9.26 -1.72 -35.94
N VAL A 282 9.77 -2.83 -36.48
CA VAL A 282 10.73 -3.70 -35.80
C VAL A 282 11.98 -3.85 -36.67
N ALA A 283 13.12 -3.48 -36.09
CA ALA A 283 14.41 -3.67 -36.72
C ALA A 283 14.86 -5.13 -36.62
N LYS A 284 15.78 -5.55 -37.49
CA LYS A 284 16.35 -6.91 -37.49
C LYS A 284 17.04 -7.30 -36.16
N ASP A 285 17.44 -6.30 -35.37
CA ASP A 285 18.05 -6.49 -34.05
C ASP A 285 17.03 -6.52 -32.90
N GLY A 286 15.73 -6.55 -33.22
CA GLY A 286 14.63 -6.62 -32.26
C GLY A 286 14.23 -5.27 -31.64
N GLY A 287 14.88 -4.18 -32.06
CA GLY A 287 14.46 -2.83 -31.69
C GLY A 287 13.07 -2.52 -32.22
N CYS A 288 12.12 -2.27 -31.31
CA CYS A 288 10.76 -1.84 -31.65
C CYS A 288 10.69 -0.31 -31.58
N GLU A 289 10.01 0.28 -32.55
CA GLU A 289 9.84 1.72 -32.67
C GLU A 289 8.38 2.06 -32.99
N TYR A 290 7.86 3.12 -32.38
CA TYR A 290 6.61 3.77 -32.75
C TYR A 290 6.88 5.25 -33.00
N VAL A 291 6.40 5.81 -34.11
CA VAL A 291 6.60 7.22 -34.47
C VAL A 291 5.26 7.90 -34.64
N SER A 292 5.09 9.06 -34.02
CA SER A 292 3.92 9.90 -34.23
C SER A 292 4.29 11.38 -34.31
N THR A 293 3.53 12.15 -35.10
CA THR A 293 3.56 13.62 -35.10
C THR A 293 2.60 14.22 -34.06
N ASN A 294 1.76 13.38 -33.43
CA ASN A 294 0.87 13.79 -32.34
C ASN A 294 1.55 13.50 -31.00
N LYS A 295 2.01 14.56 -30.32
CA LYS A 295 2.68 14.50 -29.03
C LYS A 295 1.87 13.73 -27.97
N ARG A 296 0.58 14.08 -27.83
CA ARG A 296 -0.31 13.46 -26.84
C ARG A 296 -0.44 11.97 -27.06
N LEU A 297 -0.63 11.54 -28.32
CA LEU A 297 -0.73 10.12 -28.64
C LEU A 297 0.59 9.40 -28.35
N ALA A 298 1.74 9.99 -28.67
CA ALA A 298 3.04 9.38 -28.38
C ALA A 298 3.29 9.21 -26.87
N GLU A 299 2.93 10.19 -26.05
CA GLU A 299 2.99 10.12 -24.58
C GLU A 299 2.03 9.05 -24.02
N ASP A 300 0.82 8.96 -24.55
CA ASP A 300 -0.15 7.91 -24.18
C ASP A 300 0.38 6.50 -24.51
N VAL A 301 1.02 6.33 -25.67
CA VAL A 301 1.66 5.05 -26.06
C VAL A 301 2.83 4.71 -25.13
N GLU A 302 3.62 5.70 -24.71
CA GLU A 302 4.68 5.50 -23.74
C GLU A 302 4.14 4.96 -22.40
N VAL A 303 3.07 5.57 -21.88
CA VAL A 303 2.41 5.10 -20.65
C VAL A 303 1.86 3.68 -20.82
N LEU A 304 1.27 3.36 -21.98
CA LEU A 304 0.78 2.02 -22.30
C LEU A 304 1.89 0.98 -22.28
N VAL A 305 3.02 1.26 -22.96
CA VAL A 305 4.18 0.38 -23.05
C VAL A 305 4.82 0.18 -21.67
N ARG A 306 5.07 1.27 -20.91
CA ARG A 306 5.62 1.19 -19.54
C ARG A 306 4.71 0.40 -18.61
N GLY A 307 3.39 0.60 -18.72
CA GLY A 307 2.43 -0.14 -17.92
C GLY A 307 2.36 -1.64 -18.25
N LEU A 308 2.85 -2.07 -19.42
CA LEU A 308 3.00 -3.49 -19.78
C LEU A 308 4.31 -4.10 -19.23
N GLY A 309 5.03 -3.36 -18.38
CA GLY A 309 6.32 -3.80 -17.82
C GLY A 309 7.48 -3.67 -18.81
N ILE A 310 7.33 -2.85 -19.85
CA ILE A 310 8.33 -2.69 -20.91
C ILE A 310 9.08 -1.37 -20.70
N LYS A 311 10.41 -1.45 -20.65
CA LYS A 311 11.26 -0.26 -20.64
C LYS A 311 11.25 0.43 -22.00
N ALA A 312 10.82 1.69 -22.04
CA ALA A 312 10.73 2.49 -23.26
C ALA A 312 11.29 3.89 -23.06
N THR A 313 11.77 4.49 -24.16
CA THR A 313 12.30 5.86 -24.19
C THR A 313 11.65 6.63 -25.33
N LEU A 314 10.95 7.72 -25.00
CA LEU A 314 10.41 8.66 -25.97
C LEU A 314 11.45 9.74 -26.33
N ARG A 315 11.62 10.02 -27.61
CA ARG A 315 12.51 11.09 -28.11
C ARG A 315 11.76 12.00 -29.06
N THR A 316 11.86 13.30 -28.85
CA THR A 316 11.30 14.32 -29.75
C THR A 316 12.42 14.88 -30.63
N SER A 317 12.14 15.07 -31.92
CA SER A 317 13.07 15.69 -32.86
C SER A 317 12.33 16.48 -33.93
N PRO A 318 12.95 17.51 -34.55
CA PRO A 318 12.31 18.26 -35.63
C PRO A 318 11.98 17.36 -36.83
N CYS A 319 10.85 17.63 -37.49
CA CYS A 319 10.52 17.04 -38.78
C CYS A 319 11.14 17.86 -39.90
N ALA A 320 12.06 17.29 -40.68
CA ALA A 320 12.51 17.92 -41.91
C ALA A 320 11.32 17.99 -42.90
N GLY A 321 10.78 19.19 -43.12
CA GLY A 321 9.79 19.46 -44.16
C GLY A 321 8.31 19.27 -43.82
N SER A 322 7.90 19.10 -42.56
CA SER A 322 6.45 19.02 -42.19
C SER A 322 5.91 20.31 -41.57
N ARG A 323 4.60 20.55 -41.73
CA ARG A 323 3.86 21.65 -41.08
C ARG A 323 3.71 21.49 -39.56
N SER A 324 4.02 20.31 -39.00
CA SER A 324 3.81 19.98 -37.57
C SER A 324 5.01 20.25 -36.67
N GLY A 325 6.14 20.67 -37.22
CA GLY A 325 7.34 21.08 -36.48
C GLY A 325 8.16 19.92 -35.87
N GLU A 326 7.50 18.91 -35.26
CA GLU A 326 8.16 17.85 -34.48
C GLU A 326 7.66 16.43 -34.84
N LYS A 327 8.51 15.42 -34.58
CA LYS A 327 8.17 13.99 -34.51
C LYS A 327 8.59 13.42 -33.15
N HIS A 328 7.75 12.53 -32.63
CA HIS A 328 7.96 11.83 -31.37
C HIS A 328 8.18 10.35 -31.66
N ARG A 329 9.35 9.86 -31.30
CA ARG A 329 9.86 8.51 -31.59
C ARG A 329 10.00 7.75 -30.28
N LEU A 330 9.12 6.78 -30.03
CA LEU A 330 9.18 5.86 -28.91
C LEU A 330 10.00 4.64 -29.32
N VAL A 331 11.04 4.30 -28.55
CA VAL A 331 11.89 3.14 -28.82
C VAL A 331 11.92 2.23 -27.60
N PHE A 332 11.76 0.94 -27.82
CA PHE A 332 11.83 -0.07 -26.77
C PHE A 332 12.30 -1.43 -27.31
N ARG A 333 12.64 -2.33 -26.41
CA ARG A 333 12.95 -3.74 -26.71
C ARG A 333 12.23 -4.62 -25.72
N THR A 334 11.58 -5.66 -26.22
CA THR A 334 10.75 -6.56 -25.41
C THR A 334 10.68 -7.94 -26.06
N ASP A 335 10.57 -8.97 -25.23
CA ASP A 335 10.25 -10.34 -25.60
C ASP A 335 8.73 -10.58 -25.75
N LYS A 336 7.91 -9.74 -25.12
CA LYS A 336 6.46 -9.71 -25.34
C LYS A 336 6.14 -9.42 -26.81
N THR A 337 5.24 -10.20 -27.41
CA THR A 337 4.82 -10.05 -28.80
C THR A 337 3.94 -8.80 -28.99
N VAL A 338 4.53 -7.71 -29.45
CA VAL A 338 3.84 -6.41 -29.62
C VAL A 338 3.27 -6.19 -31.02
N PHE A 339 3.41 -7.14 -31.92
CA PHE A 339 2.83 -7.11 -33.28
C PHE A 339 1.86 -8.28 -33.46
N ARG A 340 0.76 -8.07 -34.18
CA ARG A 340 -0.13 -9.17 -34.61
C ARG A 340 0.10 -9.53 -36.07
N LEU A 341 0.74 -8.67 -36.85
CA LEU A 341 1.22 -8.97 -38.20
C LEU A 341 2.36 -10.01 -38.17
N PRO A 342 2.21 -11.19 -38.83
CA PRO A 342 3.21 -12.25 -38.87
C PRO A 342 4.60 -11.79 -39.30
N ARG A 343 4.69 -10.95 -40.34
CA ARG A 343 5.98 -10.43 -40.82
C ARG A 343 6.75 -9.68 -39.72
N LYS A 344 6.07 -8.80 -38.98
CA LYS A 344 6.66 -8.02 -37.89
C LYS A 344 6.88 -8.90 -36.64
N SER A 345 5.92 -9.73 -36.24
CA SER A 345 6.04 -10.59 -35.06
C SER A 345 7.09 -11.69 -35.20
N LEU A 346 7.24 -12.29 -36.39
CA LEU A 346 8.31 -13.23 -36.69
C LEU A 346 9.68 -12.54 -36.65
N THR A 347 9.79 -11.33 -37.22
CA THR A 347 11.02 -10.54 -37.16
C THR A 347 11.41 -10.25 -35.70
N GLN A 348 10.43 -9.89 -34.85
CA GLN A 348 10.65 -9.69 -33.43
C GLN A 348 11.10 -10.98 -32.72
N ALA A 349 10.40 -12.10 -32.96
CA ALA A 349 10.66 -13.37 -32.29
C ALA A 349 12.02 -13.98 -32.66
N LEU A 350 12.50 -13.75 -33.88
CA LEU A 350 13.82 -14.22 -34.34
C LEU A 350 14.97 -13.34 -33.85
N ALA A 351 14.69 -12.13 -33.36
CA ALA A 351 15.71 -11.22 -32.90
C ALA A 351 16.25 -11.61 -31.51
N PRO A 352 17.55 -11.43 -31.25
CA PRO A 352 18.13 -11.77 -29.95
C PRO A 352 17.64 -10.82 -28.85
N TYR A 353 16.92 -11.34 -27.86
CA TYR A 353 16.50 -10.59 -26.68
C TYR A 353 17.46 -10.79 -25.50
N ARG A 354 17.90 -9.68 -24.88
CA ARG A 354 18.79 -9.69 -23.71
C ARG A 354 18.08 -9.13 -22.48
N ALA A 355 17.31 -9.99 -21.79
CA ALA A 355 16.60 -9.67 -20.54
C ALA A 355 17.47 -8.88 -19.55
N GLN A 356 18.73 -9.28 -19.37
CA GLN A 356 19.71 -8.67 -18.47
C GLN A 356 20.01 -7.17 -18.71
N VAL A 357 19.69 -6.66 -19.91
CA VAL A 357 19.84 -5.25 -20.30
C VAL A 357 18.48 -4.58 -20.41
N ASN A 358 17.48 -5.29 -20.92
CA ASN A 358 16.17 -4.73 -21.24
C ASN A 358 15.25 -4.63 -20.01
N GLU A 359 15.43 -5.48 -19.01
CA GLU A 359 14.69 -5.48 -17.73
C GLU A 359 15.44 -4.77 -16.60
N MET A 360 16.53 -4.06 -16.93
CA MET A 360 17.33 -3.30 -15.98
C MET A 360 17.38 -1.81 -16.35
N ARG A 361 17.23 -0.94 -15.35
CA ARG A 361 17.48 0.50 -15.41
C ARG A 361 18.80 0.79 -14.73
N TYR A 362 19.85 1.11 -15.49
CA TYR A 362 21.14 1.41 -14.88
C TYR A 362 21.13 2.81 -14.28
N VAL A 363 21.79 2.97 -13.14
CA VAL A 363 22.04 4.30 -12.57
C VAL A 363 23.22 4.91 -13.32
N GLU A 364 23.00 6.09 -13.90
CA GLU A 364 23.99 6.83 -14.68
C GLU A 364 24.62 7.96 -13.88
N ALA A 365 23.85 8.60 -13.00
CA ALA A 365 24.37 9.63 -12.10
C ALA A 365 23.61 9.64 -10.78
N VAL A 366 24.32 10.03 -9.72
CA VAL A 366 23.75 10.40 -8.42
C VAL A 366 24.41 11.70 -8.04
N GLU A 367 23.66 12.79 -8.15
CA GLU A 367 24.16 14.14 -7.99
C GLU A 367 23.49 14.78 -6.78
N PRO A 368 24.26 15.37 -5.84
CA PRO A 368 23.65 16.17 -4.80
C PRO A 368 22.89 17.34 -5.43
N VAL A 369 21.71 17.63 -4.91
CA VAL A 369 20.88 18.77 -5.29
C VAL A 369 20.52 19.57 -4.06
N ASP A 370 20.02 20.78 -4.26
CA ASP A 370 19.44 21.57 -3.18
C ASP A 370 18.35 20.75 -2.47
N SER A 371 18.20 20.96 -1.16
CA SER A 371 17.13 20.31 -0.42
C SER A 371 15.79 20.68 -1.04
N VAL A 372 14.93 19.67 -1.19
CA VAL A 372 13.56 19.86 -1.61
C VAL A 372 12.63 19.23 -0.57
N PRO A 373 11.38 19.72 -0.47
CA PRO A 373 10.35 19.04 0.31
C PRO A 373 10.22 17.57 -0.13
N THR A 374 10.42 16.64 0.81
CA THR A 374 10.32 15.19 0.58
C THR A 374 9.28 14.55 1.49
N ARG A 375 8.69 13.41 1.13
CA ARG A 375 7.75 12.64 1.96
C ARG A 375 7.97 11.15 1.79
N CYS A 376 7.65 10.39 2.83
CA CYS A 376 7.71 8.93 2.86
C CYS A 376 6.29 8.35 2.92
N ILE A 377 6.11 7.19 2.29
CA ILE A 377 4.93 6.34 2.48
C ILE A 377 5.38 4.93 2.86
N ALA A 378 4.54 4.21 3.61
CA ALA A 378 4.68 2.76 3.75
C ALA A 378 3.50 2.05 3.08
N VAL A 379 3.76 0.89 2.50
CA VAL A 379 2.78 0.07 1.79
C VAL A 379 2.66 -1.32 2.41
N ASP A 380 1.48 -1.94 2.27
CA ASP A 380 1.22 -3.33 2.72
C ASP A 380 1.73 -4.42 1.75
N SER A 381 2.58 -4.05 0.78
CA SER A 381 3.25 -5.02 -0.09
C SER A 381 4.22 -5.90 0.72
N PRO A 382 4.23 -7.23 0.53
CA PRO A 382 5.22 -8.12 1.18
C PRO A 382 6.67 -7.73 0.92
N SER A 383 6.96 -7.12 -0.24
CA SER A 383 8.31 -6.64 -0.60
C SER A 383 8.66 -5.29 0.03
N HIS A 384 7.68 -4.60 0.62
CA HIS A 384 7.74 -3.20 1.03
C HIS A 384 8.19 -2.21 -0.06
N LEU A 385 8.17 -2.65 -1.32
CA LEU A 385 8.46 -1.81 -2.49
C LEU A 385 7.19 -1.18 -3.05
N PHE A 386 7.33 0.02 -3.60
CA PHE A 386 6.31 0.66 -4.42
C PHE A 386 6.93 1.34 -5.65
N LEU A 387 6.10 1.61 -6.65
CA LEU A 387 6.52 2.25 -7.91
C LEU A 387 6.45 3.78 -7.83
N CYS A 388 7.57 4.44 -8.12
CA CYS A 388 7.65 5.89 -8.24
C CYS A 388 8.06 6.34 -9.65
N THR A 389 7.85 7.61 -9.96
CA THR A 389 8.03 8.26 -11.27
C THR A 389 7.08 7.77 -12.37
N GLN A 390 7.00 8.52 -13.47
CA GLN A 390 6.32 8.10 -14.70
C GLN A 390 6.94 6.86 -15.35
N ALA A 391 8.15 6.47 -14.93
CA ALA A 391 8.85 5.29 -15.43
C ALA A 391 8.60 4.03 -14.59
N LEU A 392 7.82 4.15 -13.50
CA LEU A 392 7.43 3.03 -12.64
C LEU A 392 8.65 2.32 -12.03
N ILE A 393 9.49 3.07 -11.34
CA ILE A 393 10.74 2.61 -10.71
C ILE A 393 10.45 2.08 -9.30
N PRO A 394 10.81 0.84 -8.96
CA PRO A 394 10.65 0.28 -7.60
C PRO A 394 11.58 0.95 -6.55
N THR A 395 11.10 1.12 -5.31
CA THR A 395 11.85 1.80 -4.22
C THR A 395 11.45 1.36 -2.78
N HIS A 396 12.31 1.49 -1.76
CA HIS A 396 12.30 0.70 -0.48
C HIS A 396 12.11 1.49 0.86
N ASN A 397 11.87 0.77 2.00
CA ASN A 397 11.76 1.27 3.38
C ASN A 397 12.56 0.55 4.60
N THR A 398 13.64 1.08 5.29
CA THR A 398 14.44 0.80 6.59
C THR A 398 13.94 0.88 8.10
N LYS A 399 14.66 0.28 9.09
CA LYS A 399 14.50 0.36 10.60
C LYS A 399 15.84 0.54 11.43
N PHE A 400 15.80 0.86 12.75
CA PHE A 400 16.95 1.16 13.68
C PHE A 400 17.77 -0.04 14.19
N GLY A 401 17.14 -1.20 14.44
CA GLY A 401 17.79 -2.34 15.13
C GLY A 401 19.13 -2.84 14.58
N PRO A 402 19.43 -2.78 13.27
CA PRO A 402 20.77 -3.13 12.76
C PRO A 402 21.89 -2.29 13.37
N ILE A 403 21.66 -1.01 13.70
CA ILE A 403 22.70 -0.14 14.28
C ILE A 403 23.09 -0.64 15.67
N TRP A 404 22.12 -1.05 16.49
CA TRP A 404 22.40 -1.61 17.81
C TRP A 404 23.20 -2.92 17.72
N CYS A 405 22.86 -3.81 16.78
CA CYS A 405 23.62 -5.05 16.58
C CYS A 405 25.10 -4.80 16.22
N LEU A 406 25.39 -3.73 15.47
CA LEU A 406 26.79 -3.34 15.16
C LEU A 406 27.54 -2.97 16.44
N GLU A 407 26.91 -2.16 17.29
CA GLU A 407 27.52 -1.70 18.54
C GLU A 407 27.76 -2.85 19.52
N GLN A 408 26.84 -3.80 19.61
CA GLN A 408 27.04 -4.99 20.44
C GLN A 408 28.23 -5.83 19.96
N HIS A 409 28.34 -6.05 18.64
CA HIS A 409 29.51 -6.75 18.11
C HIS A 409 30.82 -5.97 18.34
N ARG A 410 30.80 -4.63 18.28
CA ARG A 410 31.98 -3.81 18.60
C ARG A 410 32.40 -3.90 20.07
N LYS A 411 31.43 -3.92 20.98
CA LYS A 411 31.66 -4.10 22.42
C LYS A 411 32.16 -5.52 22.73
N PHE A 412 31.59 -6.53 22.06
CA PHE A 412 31.84 -7.95 22.32
C PHE A 412 32.12 -8.71 21.02
N PRO A 413 33.32 -8.56 20.42
CA PRO A 413 33.64 -9.06 19.09
C PRO A 413 33.66 -10.59 18.98
N ASP A 414 33.84 -11.30 20.09
CA ASP A 414 33.90 -12.77 20.13
C ASP A 414 32.55 -13.43 20.42
N GLN A 415 31.53 -12.64 20.77
CA GLN A 415 30.21 -13.16 21.09
C GLN A 415 29.34 -13.33 19.84
N HIS A 416 28.67 -14.48 19.75
CA HIS A 416 27.64 -14.70 18.74
C HIS A 416 26.40 -13.82 19.02
N GLY A 417 25.69 -13.44 17.97
CA GLY A 417 24.43 -12.71 18.03
C GLY A 417 23.26 -13.55 17.55
N MET A 418 22.06 -13.15 17.97
CA MET A 418 20.81 -13.74 17.48
C MET A 418 19.81 -12.65 17.10
N ILE A 419 19.13 -12.82 15.98
CA ILE A 419 18.07 -11.92 15.52
C ILE A 419 16.79 -12.75 15.43
N VAL A 420 15.77 -12.32 16.15
CA VAL A 420 14.51 -13.03 16.30
C VAL A 420 13.36 -12.12 15.86
N ALA A 421 12.48 -12.63 15.02
CA ALA A 421 11.24 -11.95 14.62
C ALA A 421 10.20 -12.99 14.16
N PRO A 422 8.92 -12.65 14.04
CA PRO A 422 7.92 -13.51 13.39
C PRO A 422 8.40 -13.92 11.99
N HIS A 423 8.10 -15.14 11.54
CA HIS A 423 8.71 -15.72 10.32
C HIS A 423 8.61 -14.80 9.10
N THR A 424 7.42 -14.24 8.88
CA THR A 424 7.16 -13.31 7.78
C THR A 424 8.01 -12.04 7.90
N VAL A 425 8.03 -11.43 9.09
CA VAL A 425 8.82 -10.22 9.36
C VAL A 425 10.32 -10.48 9.22
N LEU A 426 10.79 -11.64 9.69
CA LEU A 426 12.19 -12.03 9.63
C LEU A 426 12.68 -12.18 8.19
N GLU A 427 11.94 -12.92 7.36
CA GLU A 427 12.29 -13.17 5.96
C GLU A 427 12.17 -11.93 5.10
N ASP A 428 11.06 -11.21 5.24
CA ASP A 428 10.70 -10.12 4.33
C ASP A 428 11.42 -8.82 4.69
N THR A 429 11.77 -8.62 5.97
CA THR A 429 12.26 -7.32 6.45
C THR A 429 13.52 -7.41 7.31
N THR A 430 13.44 -8.01 8.51
CA THR A 430 14.47 -7.84 9.56
C THR A 430 15.83 -8.40 9.15
N GLN A 431 15.86 -9.58 8.52
CA GLN A 431 17.10 -10.20 8.05
C GLN A 431 17.76 -9.34 6.95
N ASP A 432 16.98 -8.86 5.98
CA ASP A 432 17.55 -8.07 4.89
C ASP A 432 18.10 -6.75 5.43
N LEU A 433 17.38 -6.07 6.33
CA LEU A 433 17.84 -4.83 6.98
C LEU A 433 19.19 -4.98 7.69
N PHE A 434 19.36 -6.06 8.44
CA PHE A 434 20.66 -6.33 9.08
C PHE A 434 21.76 -6.50 8.04
N LEU A 435 21.51 -7.33 7.02
CA LEU A 435 22.50 -7.61 5.97
C LEU A 435 22.81 -6.38 5.13
N GLN A 436 21.84 -5.49 4.91
CA GLN A 436 22.06 -4.21 4.24
C GLN A 436 23.15 -3.41 4.93
N LEU A 437 23.08 -3.25 6.25
CA LEU A 437 24.08 -2.52 7.01
C LEU A 437 25.40 -3.30 7.10
N MET A 438 25.36 -4.53 7.60
CA MET A 438 26.58 -5.27 7.95
C MET A 438 27.32 -5.84 6.74
N ASP A 439 26.60 -6.55 5.87
CA ASP A 439 27.19 -7.31 4.77
C ASP A 439 27.42 -6.40 3.54
N ARG A 440 26.47 -5.50 3.26
CA ARG A 440 26.39 -4.81 1.97
C ARG A 440 26.93 -3.37 2.00
N LYS A 441 26.75 -2.64 3.10
CA LYS A 441 27.31 -1.29 3.30
C LYS A 441 28.66 -1.31 3.99
N LEU A 442 28.76 -1.99 5.13
CA LEU A 442 29.96 -1.99 5.96
C LEU A 442 30.93 -3.13 5.64
N HIS A 443 30.48 -4.16 4.92
CA HIS A 443 31.29 -5.32 4.51
C HIS A 443 31.98 -6.02 5.69
N LEU A 444 31.24 -6.25 6.76
CA LEU A 444 31.76 -6.74 8.04
C LEU A 444 31.62 -8.26 8.23
N GLY A 445 31.17 -9.02 7.23
CA GLY A 445 31.07 -10.47 7.35
C GLY A 445 30.50 -11.16 6.13
N GLN A 446 30.13 -12.43 6.31
CA GLN A 446 29.74 -13.35 5.23
C GLN A 446 28.76 -14.42 5.70
N TRP A 447 28.03 -15.02 4.76
CA TRP A 447 27.20 -16.18 5.02
C TRP A 447 28.05 -17.44 5.29
N VAL A 448 27.80 -18.12 6.41
CA VAL A 448 28.37 -19.44 6.71
C VAL A 448 27.46 -20.52 6.13
N ASN A 449 26.15 -20.41 6.35
CA ASN A 449 25.17 -21.33 5.83
C ASN A 449 23.81 -20.62 5.67
N LYS A 450 23.33 -20.53 4.43
CA LYS A 450 22.05 -19.86 4.11
C LYS A 450 20.83 -20.70 4.48
N GLN A 451 20.94 -22.03 4.49
CA GLN A 451 19.85 -22.93 4.88
C GLN A 451 19.61 -22.88 6.40
N SER A 452 20.68 -22.87 7.20
CA SER A 452 20.59 -22.70 8.66
C SER A 452 20.51 -21.22 9.10
N ARG A 453 20.40 -20.29 8.14
CA ARG A 453 20.39 -18.83 8.34
C ARG A 453 21.46 -18.34 9.32
N THR A 454 22.71 -18.70 9.04
CA THR A 454 23.88 -18.34 9.85
C THR A 454 24.86 -17.48 9.06
N TRP A 455 25.10 -16.29 9.57
CA TRP A 455 26.07 -15.32 9.04
C TRP A 455 27.23 -15.15 10.05
N GLN A 456 28.42 -14.74 9.62
CA GLN A 456 29.62 -14.64 10.47
C GLN A 456 30.39 -13.36 10.18
N TRP A 457 30.88 -12.71 11.23
CA TRP A 457 31.70 -11.52 11.14
C TRP A 457 33.08 -11.83 10.55
N HIS A 458 33.65 -10.90 9.79
CA HIS A 458 35.01 -11.03 9.30
C HIS A 458 36.02 -10.82 10.42
N GLY A 459 37.04 -11.68 10.46
CA GLY A 459 38.09 -11.62 11.47
C GLY A 459 37.66 -12.05 12.87
N SER A 460 36.48 -12.69 13.01
CA SER A 460 35.98 -13.26 14.25
C SER A 460 35.26 -14.59 13.99
N GLU A 461 35.26 -15.49 14.98
CA GLU A 461 34.42 -16.71 14.98
C GLU A 461 32.96 -16.41 15.36
N ALA A 462 32.65 -15.16 15.72
CA ALA A 462 31.32 -14.70 16.06
C ALA A 462 30.34 -14.84 14.89
N LYS A 463 29.15 -15.38 15.17
CA LYS A 463 28.11 -15.75 14.21
C LYS A 463 26.84 -15.00 14.57
N VAL A 464 26.02 -14.70 13.59
CA VAL A 464 24.69 -14.14 13.75
C VAL A 464 23.68 -15.16 13.23
N PHE A 465 22.78 -15.57 14.11
CA PHE A 465 21.72 -16.53 13.80
C PHE A 465 20.40 -15.79 13.57
N PHE A 466 19.76 -16.01 12.42
CA PHE A 466 18.40 -15.50 12.17
C PHE A 466 17.39 -16.59 12.51
N CYS A 467 16.53 -16.35 13.49
CA CYS A 467 15.60 -17.34 14.03
C CYS A 467 14.17 -16.80 14.05
N SER A 468 13.19 -17.66 13.72
CA SER A 468 11.79 -17.28 13.81
C SER A 468 11.29 -17.41 15.25
N SER A 469 10.46 -16.48 15.72
CA SER A 469 9.73 -16.63 16.98
C SER A 469 8.63 -17.69 16.91
N ASP A 470 8.15 -18.03 15.72
CA ASP A 470 7.09 -19.03 15.52
C ASP A 470 7.52 -20.46 15.88
N THR A 471 8.82 -20.71 16.00
CA THR A 471 9.40 -22.02 16.35
C THR A 471 10.38 -21.87 17.52
N PRO A 472 9.87 -21.74 18.77
CA PRO A 472 10.68 -21.51 19.96
C PRO A 472 11.79 -22.55 20.18
N GLU A 473 11.57 -23.80 19.79
CA GLU A 473 12.53 -24.90 19.93
C GLU A 473 13.81 -24.62 19.14
N SER A 474 13.71 -23.88 18.04
CA SER A 474 14.86 -23.50 17.22
C SER A 474 15.83 -22.56 17.95
N LEU A 475 15.37 -21.89 19.02
CA LEU A 475 16.14 -20.99 19.87
C LEU A 475 16.93 -21.76 20.94
N GLU A 476 16.52 -22.98 21.29
CA GLU A 476 17.07 -23.79 22.40
C GLU A 476 18.41 -24.48 22.08
N GLY A 477 18.90 -24.46 20.84
CA GLY A 477 20.22 -24.98 20.46
C GLY A 477 21.36 -23.96 20.19
N LYS A 478 21.12 -22.65 20.26
CA LYS A 478 22.05 -21.59 19.81
C LYS A 478 22.54 -20.68 20.93
N HIS A 479 23.86 -20.57 21.11
CA HIS A 479 24.46 -19.65 22.09
C HIS A 479 24.66 -18.26 21.48
N ALA A 480 24.22 -17.20 22.18
CA ALA A 480 24.39 -15.81 21.75
C ALA A 480 24.62 -14.90 22.96
N GLY A 481 25.55 -13.96 22.85
CA GLY A 481 25.84 -12.91 23.85
C GLY A 481 25.09 -11.61 23.62
N TRP A 482 24.41 -11.48 22.47
CA TRP A 482 23.41 -10.45 22.26
C TRP A 482 22.25 -10.93 21.38
N ILE A 483 21.05 -10.40 21.63
CA ILE A 483 19.82 -10.82 20.96
C ILE A 483 19.01 -9.58 20.56
N TRP A 484 18.64 -9.46 19.29
CA TRP A 484 17.68 -8.45 18.83
C TRP A 484 16.35 -9.10 18.48
N MET A 485 15.29 -8.72 19.18
CA MET A 485 13.91 -9.13 18.91
C MET A 485 13.17 -8.02 18.16
N ASP A 486 12.90 -8.20 16.87
CA ASP A 486 12.12 -7.24 16.08
C ASP A 486 10.63 -7.64 16.05
N GLU A 487 9.75 -6.64 16.14
CA GLU A 487 8.30 -6.80 16.15
C GLU A 487 7.77 -7.76 17.24
N PHE A 488 8.44 -7.81 18.40
CA PHE A 488 8.10 -8.77 19.47
C PHE A 488 6.75 -8.53 20.15
N GLY A 489 6.08 -7.38 19.92
CA GLY A 489 4.74 -7.08 20.41
C GLY A 489 3.59 -7.66 19.56
N GLN A 490 3.89 -8.44 18.52
CA GLN A 490 2.88 -9.08 17.67
C GLN A 490 2.41 -10.42 18.24
N LYS A 491 1.19 -10.87 17.87
CA LYS A 491 0.62 -12.17 18.32
C LYS A 491 1.50 -13.36 17.96
N GLN A 492 2.27 -13.24 16.87
CA GLN A 492 3.16 -14.25 16.32
C GLN A 492 4.49 -14.34 17.09
N PHE A 493 4.66 -13.57 18.16
CA PHE A 493 5.77 -13.70 19.09
C PHE A 493 5.24 -14.27 20.43
N PRO A 494 5.18 -15.61 20.56
CA PRO A 494 4.60 -16.25 21.73
C PRO A 494 5.51 -16.12 22.97
N GLU A 495 4.93 -16.25 24.16
CA GLU A 495 5.67 -16.19 25.44
C GLU A 495 6.73 -17.29 25.52
N GLU A 496 6.47 -18.45 24.94
CA GLU A 496 7.40 -19.57 24.86
C GLU A 496 8.71 -19.18 24.14
N ALA A 497 8.64 -18.34 23.10
CA ALA A 497 9.82 -17.80 22.44
C ALA A 497 10.61 -16.87 23.37
N TRP A 498 9.90 -16.05 24.16
CA TRP A 498 10.52 -15.21 25.19
C TRP A 498 11.18 -16.05 26.29
N ILE A 499 10.52 -17.08 26.81
CA ILE A 499 11.07 -17.97 27.84
C ILE A 499 12.36 -18.63 27.33
N ALA A 500 12.37 -19.08 26.07
CA ALA A 500 13.57 -19.64 25.44
C ALA A 500 14.72 -18.62 25.36
N ILE A 501 14.42 -17.35 25.06
CA ILE A 501 15.38 -16.24 25.05
C ILE A 501 15.87 -15.90 26.46
N LYS A 502 14.97 -15.77 27.44
CA LYS A 502 15.32 -15.43 28.83
C LYS A 502 16.27 -16.46 29.45
N ARG A 503 16.08 -17.75 29.15
CA ARG A 503 17.03 -18.82 29.52
C ARG A 503 18.44 -18.57 28.97
N ARG A 504 18.59 -17.93 27.79
CA ARG A 504 19.89 -17.58 27.20
C ARG A 504 20.56 -16.41 27.91
N VAL A 505 19.78 -15.40 28.27
CA VAL A 505 20.24 -14.21 29.00
C VAL A 505 20.91 -14.61 30.30
N GLY A 506 20.28 -15.50 31.08
CA GLY A 506 20.82 -15.95 32.37
C GLY A 506 22.10 -16.79 32.28
N PHE A 507 22.32 -17.54 31.19
CA PHE A 507 23.50 -18.41 31.04
C PHE A 507 24.75 -17.70 30.49
N HIS A 508 24.59 -16.61 29.73
CA HIS A 508 25.70 -15.94 29.01
C HIS A 508 25.82 -14.44 29.32
N GLU A 509 25.04 -13.93 30.29
CA GLU A 509 24.89 -12.49 30.56
C GLU A 509 24.56 -11.69 29.29
N ALA A 510 23.74 -12.28 28.41
CA ALA A 510 23.51 -11.74 27.08
C ALA A 510 22.67 -10.46 27.10
N SER A 511 23.04 -9.46 26.30
CA SER A 511 22.23 -8.24 26.13
C SER A 511 21.10 -8.44 25.12
N VAL A 512 19.89 -7.98 25.43
CA VAL A 512 18.69 -8.12 24.61
C VAL A 512 18.12 -6.75 24.27
N LEU A 513 17.84 -6.53 23.00
CA LEU A 513 17.03 -5.39 22.53
C LEU A 513 15.72 -5.92 21.95
N GLY A 514 14.58 -5.52 22.52
CA GLY A 514 13.27 -5.65 21.89
C GLY A 514 12.85 -4.37 21.20
N THR A 515 12.52 -4.41 19.91
CA THR A 515 11.94 -3.28 19.16
C THR A 515 10.53 -3.60 18.70
N THR A 516 9.54 -2.81 19.10
CA THR A 516 8.18 -3.00 18.59
C THR A 516 7.32 -1.74 18.74
N THR A 517 6.23 -1.69 17.98
CA THR A 517 5.07 -0.88 18.35
C THR A 517 4.21 -1.73 19.30
N PRO A 518 3.67 -1.17 20.39
CA PRO A 518 2.91 -1.96 21.36
C PRO A 518 1.55 -2.39 20.76
N TYR A 519 1.54 -3.47 19.97
CA TYR A 519 0.32 -3.99 19.34
C TYR A 519 -0.51 -4.78 20.35
N ILE A 520 0.16 -5.67 21.10
CA ILE A 520 -0.43 -6.46 22.18
C ILE A 520 0.65 -6.74 23.21
N LEU A 521 0.42 -6.25 24.43
CA LEU A 521 1.47 -6.23 25.43
C LEU A 521 1.54 -7.50 26.31
N HIS A 522 0.68 -8.52 26.14
CA HIS A 522 0.69 -9.83 26.83
C HIS A 522 1.68 -9.98 28.03
N TRP A 523 2.70 -10.85 27.90
CA TRP A 523 3.80 -11.07 28.87
C TRP A 523 4.82 -9.91 28.88
N ILE A 524 4.72 -8.99 27.93
CA ILE A 524 5.54 -7.78 27.85
C ILE A 524 5.13 -6.79 28.95
N LEU A 525 3.86 -6.81 29.37
CA LEU A 525 3.38 -6.04 30.52
C LEU A 525 4.09 -6.49 31.79
N ASP A 526 4.25 -7.79 32.00
CA ASP A 526 4.93 -8.31 33.18
C ASP A 526 6.40 -7.88 33.16
N LEU A 527 7.10 -7.96 32.02
CA LEU A 527 8.46 -7.44 31.90
C LEU A 527 8.56 -5.93 32.13
N TRP A 528 7.57 -5.18 31.68
CA TRP A 528 7.51 -3.74 31.89
C TRP A 528 7.25 -3.44 33.39
N ASP A 529 6.34 -4.18 34.00
CA ASP A 529 6.02 -4.04 35.42
C ASP A 529 7.23 -4.41 36.30
N ASP A 530 7.99 -5.42 35.89
CA ASP A 530 9.24 -5.86 36.51
C ASP A 530 10.39 -4.88 36.27
N ALA A 531 10.35 -4.00 35.26
CA ALA A 531 11.50 -3.15 34.92
C ALA A 531 11.86 -2.14 36.03
N ALA A 532 13.10 -2.17 36.51
CA ALA A 532 13.61 -1.21 37.49
C ALA A 532 13.63 0.23 36.96
N ILE A 533 13.89 0.41 35.66
CA ILE A 533 13.95 1.74 35.04
C ILE A 533 12.97 1.84 33.88
N ASN A 534 12.16 2.90 33.91
CA ASN A 534 11.21 3.25 32.87
C ASN A 534 11.49 4.67 32.37
N ARG A 535 12.10 4.79 31.18
CA ARG A 535 12.35 6.07 30.52
C ARG A 535 11.25 6.39 29.52
N TYR A 536 10.68 7.57 29.64
CA TYR A 536 9.70 8.08 28.69
C TYR A 536 10.14 9.42 28.13
N PHE A 537 10.20 9.50 26.80
CA PHE A 537 10.53 10.72 26.08
C PHE A 537 9.24 11.31 25.51
N SER A 538 8.81 12.38 26.15
CA SER A 538 7.57 13.10 25.85
C SER A 538 7.86 14.46 25.22
N VAL A 539 6.82 15.08 24.67
CA VAL A 539 6.88 16.45 24.15
C VAL A 539 5.96 17.32 25.00
N PRO A 540 6.48 17.97 26.06
CA PRO A 540 5.67 18.82 26.93
C PRO A 540 5.32 20.17 26.28
N ASP A 541 6.18 20.64 25.37
CA ASP A 541 6.06 21.95 24.73
C ASP A 541 6.14 21.79 23.20
N MET A 542 4.97 21.87 22.57
CA MET A 542 4.84 21.72 21.13
C MET A 542 5.45 22.88 20.34
N ASP A 543 5.53 24.06 20.93
CA ASP A 543 6.05 25.26 20.29
C ASP A 543 7.58 25.24 20.27
N LYS A 544 8.21 24.82 21.38
CA LYS A 544 9.66 24.54 21.41
C LYS A 544 10.05 23.44 20.44
N ARG A 545 9.24 22.37 20.34
CA ARG A 545 9.44 21.34 19.32
C ARG A 545 9.38 21.92 17.92
N ALA A 546 8.36 22.71 17.60
CA ALA A 546 8.22 23.32 16.28
C ALA A 546 9.41 24.24 15.96
N THR A 547 9.87 25.01 16.95
CA THR A 547 11.03 25.91 16.83
C THR A 547 12.32 25.13 16.55
N ALA A 548 12.58 24.06 17.32
CA ALA A 548 13.77 23.24 17.14
C ALA A 548 13.75 22.44 15.83
N ILE A 549 12.58 21.96 15.40
CA ILE A 549 12.42 21.34 14.08
C ILE A 549 12.70 22.35 12.99
N ALA A 550 12.18 23.58 13.08
CA ALA A 550 12.43 24.64 12.09
C ALA A 550 13.92 25.05 12.03
N ALA A 551 14.63 25.05 13.16
CA ALA A 551 16.06 25.32 13.22
C ALA A 551 16.89 24.16 12.63
N TRP A 552 16.51 22.91 12.94
CA TRP A 552 17.11 21.72 12.33
C TRP A 552 16.87 21.66 10.82
N GLU A 553 15.67 22.04 10.42
CA GLU A 553 15.28 22.27 9.05
C GLU A 553 16.20 23.34 8.42
N ALA A 554 16.43 24.47 9.07
CA ALA A 554 17.40 25.47 8.62
C ALA A 554 18.90 25.02 8.60
N GLY A 555 19.20 23.75 8.90
CA GLY A 555 20.54 23.16 8.80
C GLY A 555 21.35 23.18 10.09
N GLU A 556 20.76 23.63 11.20
CA GLU A 556 21.37 23.53 12.52
C GLU A 556 21.31 22.07 13.03
N PRO A 557 22.21 21.64 13.93
CA PRO A 557 22.06 20.35 14.61
C PRO A 557 20.70 20.30 15.34
N MET A 558 20.06 19.12 15.35
CA MET A 558 18.80 18.96 16.10
C MET A 558 19.04 19.24 17.58
N ASP A 559 18.50 20.36 18.07
CA ASP A 559 18.37 20.61 19.49
C ASP A 559 17.22 19.77 20.02
N TRP A 560 17.52 18.85 20.94
CA TRP A 560 16.53 17.99 21.57
C TRP A 560 15.96 18.57 22.87
N GLY A 561 16.29 19.82 23.23
CA GLY A 561 15.83 20.48 24.46
C GLY A 561 14.32 20.67 24.60
N TRP A 562 13.55 20.34 23.57
CA TRP A 562 12.08 20.25 23.59
C TRP A 562 11.54 18.88 23.99
N LEU A 563 12.38 17.84 24.01
CA LEU A 563 12.04 16.54 24.59
C LEU A 563 12.23 16.59 26.09
N GLN A 564 11.22 16.11 26.81
CA GLN A 564 11.36 15.85 28.23
C GLN A 564 11.51 14.35 28.44
N GLU A 565 12.66 13.97 28.98
CA GLU A 565 12.86 12.67 29.56
C GLU A 565 12.22 12.63 30.95
N THR A 566 11.37 11.64 31.16
CA THR A 566 10.86 11.26 32.48
C THR A 566 11.42 9.89 32.81
N VAL A 567 12.14 9.78 33.92
CA VAL A 567 12.68 8.52 34.43
C VAL A 567 11.85 8.12 35.64
N GLN A 568 11.27 6.93 35.57
CA GLN A 568 10.60 6.29 36.71
C GLN A 568 11.45 5.11 37.17
N GLU A 569 11.92 5.19 38.40
CA GLU A 569 12.66 4.12 39.08
C GLU A 569 11.70 3.32 39.97
N LYS A 570 11.83 2.00 39.94
CA LYS A 570 11.11 1.06 40.81
C LYS A 570 12.13 0.35 41.70
N PRO A 571 12.18 0.66 43.01
CA PRO A 571 13.14 0.04 43.93
C PRO A 571 13.07 -1.49 44.02
N ASP A 572 11.86 -2.05 43.83
CA ASP A 572 11.61 -3.50 43.84
C ASP A 572 11.65 -4.13 42.43
N GLY A 573 12.01 -3.35 41.40
CA GLY A 573 12.11 -3.84 40.02
C GLY A 573 13.41 -4.58 39.75
N ASP A 574 13.41 -5.38 38.69
CA ASP A 574 14.58 -6.08 38.16
C ASP A 574 15.54 -5.08 37.47
N GLU A 575 16.71 -4.88 38.08
CA GLU A 575 17.77 -4.00 37.58
C GLU A 575 18.31 -4.43 36.20
N ASP A 576 18.11 -5.69 35.81
CA ASP A 576 18.49 -6.19 34.50
C ASP A 576 17.52 -5.74 33.39
N ILE A 577 16.39 -5.10 33.72
CA ILE A 577 15.34 -4.72 32.75
C ILE A 577 15.12 -3.20 32.73
N GLU A 578 15.23 -2.62 31.53
CA GLU A 578 14.92 -1.22 31.26
C GLU A 578 13.93 -1.07 30.09
N VAL A 579 12.93 -0.21 30.27
CA VAL A 579 11.95 0.12 29.23
C VAL A 579 12.17 1.55 28.78
N ILE A 580 12.33 1.76 27.48
CA ILE A 580 12.57 3.06 26.87
C ILE A 580 11.50 3.35 25.82
N ARG A 581 10.79 4.46 25.99
CA ARG A 581 9.53 4.72 25.28
C ARG A 581 9.51 6.08 24.61
N PHE A 582 8.90 6.13 23.43
CA PHE A 582 8.78 7.34 22.62
C PHE A 582 7.36 7.53 22.15
N ALA A 583 6.79 8.70 22.45
CA ALA A 583 5.63 9.15 21.71
C ALA A 583 6.00 9.27 20.22
N SER A 584 5.08 8.96 19.32
CA SER A 584 5.23 9.19 17.88
C SER A 584 5.70 10.62 17.59
N ILE A 585 5.15 11.60 18.31
CA ILE A 585 5.49 13.01 18.13
C ILE A 585 6.90 13.37 18.64
N ALA A 586 7.52 12.53 19.47
CA ALA A 586 8.92 12.66 19.84
C ALA A 586 9.87 12.43 18.65
N ASN A 587 9.40 11.76 17.59
CA ASN A 587 10.10 11.78 16.32
C ASN A 587 9.89 13.14 15.63
N PRO A 588 10.96 13.92 15.34
CA PRO A 588 10.87 15.17 14.59
C PRO A 588 10.16 14.99 13.25
N LYS A 589 10.37 13.82 12.64
CA LYS A 589 9.81 13.40 11.35
C LYS A 589 8.34 12.92 11.44
N TYR A 590 7.66 13.06 12.57
CA TYR A 590 6.25 12.66 12.72
C TYR A 590 5.27 13.85 12.59
N PRO A 591 4.15 13.72 11.84
CA PRO A 591 3.25 14.85 11.57
C PRO A 591 2.41 15.17 12.81
N LEU A 592 2.45 16.42 13.27
CA LEU A 592 1.56 16.89 14.35
C LEU A 592 0.08 16.73 13.98
N LYS A 593 -0.30 17.05 12.74
CA LYS A 593 -1.68 16.88 12.25
C LYS A 593 -2.17 15.42 12.34
N SER A 594 -1.28 14.45 12.07
CA SER A 594 -1.62 13.03 12.17
C SER A 594 -1.76 12.59 13.62
N PHE A 595 -0.89 13.08 14.49
CA PHE A 595 -0.98 12.86 15.94
C PHE A 595 -2.29 13.42 16.51
N GLU A 596 -2.64 14.66 16.17
CA GLU A 596 -3.88 15.31 16.62
C GLU A 596 -5.13 14.65 16.05
N ARG A 597 -5.09 14.16 14.80
CA ARG A 597 -6.19 13.40 14.22
C ARG A 597 -6.39 12.10 14.98
N ALA A 598 -5.33 11.33 15.20
CA ALA A 598 -5.41 10.10 15.98
C ALA A 598 -5.94 10.34 17.39
N ARG A 599 -5.50 11.42 18.05
CA ARG A 599 -6.03 11.87 19.35
C ARG A 599 -7.53 12.12 19.33
N LYS A 600 -8.08 12.58 18.20
CA LYS A 600 -9.50 12.87 18.03
C LYS A 600 -10.33 11.65 17.61
N THR A 601 -9.76 10.70 16.87
CA THR A 601 -10.53 9.62 16.22
C THR A 601 -10.36 8.24 16.85
N GLU A 602 -9.21 7.96 17.46
CA GLU A 602 -8.94 6.66 18.10
C GLU A 602 -9.57 6.60 19.49
N THR A 603 -9.76 5.40 20.02
CA THR A 603 -10.09 5.24 21.46
C THR A 603 -8.93 5.71 22.32
N ASP A 604 -9.20 6.21 23.53
CA ASP A 604 -8.15 6.69 24.43
C ASP A 604 -7.00 5.70 24.59
N TRP A 605 -7.31 4.44 24.91
CA TRP A 605 -6.30 3.42 25.10
C TRP A 605 -5.52 3.10 23.82
N GLN A 606 -6.15 3.12 22.63
CA GLN A 606 -5.46 2.93 21.35
C GLN A 606 -4.53 4.10 21.06
N PHE A 607 -4.96 5.32 21.32
CA PHE A 607 -4.14 6.51 21.12
C PHE A 607 -2.90 6.46 22.04
N ARG A 608 -3.13 6.22 23.33
CA ARG A 608 -2.06 6.10 24.34
C ARG A 608 -1.09 4.97 24.01
N MET A 609 -1.60 3.81 23.64
CA MET A 609 -0.77 2.67 23.25
C MET A 609 0.03 2.96 21.96
N PHE A 610 -0.62 3.27 20.84
CA PHE A 610 0.05 3.33 19.53
C PHE A 610 0.82 4.62 19.26
N TYR A 611 0.44 5.74 19.88
CA TYR A 611 0.98 7.06 19.59
C TYR A 611 1.73 7.66 20.76
N LEU A 612 1.41 7.30 22.01
CA LEU A 612 2.20 7.71 23.18
C LEU A 612 3.17 6.64 23.66
N ALA A 613 3.07 5.39 23.14
CA ALA A 613 3.82 4.24 23.65
C ALA A 613 3.61 4.05 25.17
N GLU A 614 2.37 4.21 25.62
CA GLU A 614 1.97 4.01 27.01
C GLU A 614 1.36 2.62 27.25
N GLN A 615 1.48 2.17 28.50
CA GLN A 615 0.76 1.01 28.98
C GLN A 615 -0.72 1.38 29.08
N ALA A 616 -1.47 1.06 28.02
CA ALA A 616 -2.89 1.26 27.98
C ALA A 616 -3.55 -0.05 27.58
N ARG A 617 -4.66 -0.40 28.22
CA ARG A 617 -5.41 -1.61 27.91
C ARG A 617 -6.86 -1.25 27.63
N SER A 618 -7.50 -2.09 26.83
CA SER A 618 -8.95 -2.08 26.71
C SER A 618 -9.56 -2.45 28.08
N ALA A 619 -9.90 -1.46 28.90
CA ALA A 619 -10.49 -1.65 30.23
C ALA A 619 -11.66 -0.66 30.45
N GLY A 620 -12.60 -1.06 31.30
CA GLY A 620 -13.80 -0.26 31.59
C GLY A 620 -14.83 -0.27 30.46
N LEU A 621 -15.68 0.76 30.44
CA LEU A 621 -16.77 0.92 29.47
C LEU A 621 -16.24 1.16 28.06
N ILE A 622 -16.69 0.34 27.12
CA ILE A 622 -16.27 0.39 25.72
C ILE A 622 -16.65 1.71 25.07
N TYR A 623 -17.88 2.18 25.30
CA TYR A 623 -18.41 3.42 24.73
C TYR A 623 -18.39 4.60 25.70
N GLY A 624 -17.74 4.47 26.85
CA GLY A 624 -17.78 5.46 27.94
C GLY A 624 -17.39 6.87 27.49
N GLU A 625 -16.35 7.00 26.67
CA GLU A 625 -15.82 8.28 26.19
C GLU A 625 -16.72 9.03 25.19
N VAL A 626 -17.75 8.38 24.65
CA VAL A 626 -18.68 8.99 23.68
C VAL A 626 -20.12 9.10 24.20
N LEU A 627 -20.39 8.64 25.44
CA LEU A 627 -21.73 8.62 26.01
C LEU A 627 -22.38 10.01 26.02
N ASP A 628 -21.67 11.05 26.42
CA ASP A 628 -22.26 12.39 26.50
C ASP A 628 -22.47 13.02 25.11
N ALA A 629 -21.66 12.63 24.13
CA ALA A 629 -21.67 13.20 22.79
C ALA A 629 -22.62 12.48 21.82
N ILE A 630 -23.07 11.27 22.14
CA ILE A 630 -23.86 10.44 21.21
C ILE A 630 -25.37 10.71 21.29
N TYR A 631 -25.90 11.32 22.35
CA TYR A 631 -27.35 11.55 22.46
C TYR A 631 -27.82 12.86 21.81
N VAL A 632 -29.04 12.83 21.27
CA VAL A 632 -29.84 14.00 20.86
C VAL A 632 -31.26 13.82 21.39
N ASP A 633 -31.98 14.91 21.60
CA ASP A 633 -33.33 14.82 22.19
C ASP A 633 -34.36 14.34 21.18
N GLU A 634 -34.26 14.76 19.92
CA GLU A 634 -35.24 14.42 18.87
C GLU A 634 -34.55 14.10 17.54
N LEU A 635 -35.25 13.34 16.69
CA LEU A 635 -34.84 13.13 15.30
C LEU A 635 -35.11 14.42 14.50
N PRO A 636 -34.20 14.87 13.61
CA PRO A 636 -34.44 16.07 12.81
C PRO A 636 -35.73 15.99 11.98
N ASP A 637 -36.50 17.08 11.93
CA ASP A 637 -37.80 17.14 11.26
C ASP A 637 -37.75 16.67 9.79
N ASP A 638 -36.69 17.04 9.07
CA ASP A 638 -36.50 16.66 7.68
C ASP A 638 -36.21 15.17 7.47
N ALA A 639 -35.91 14.43 8.54
CA ALA A 639 -35.74 12.98 8.48
C ALA A 639 -37.01 12.25 8.10
N HIS A 640 -38.17 12.78 8.47
CA HIS A 640 -39.49 12.23 8.15
C HIS A 640 -39.90 12.46 6.69
N GLY A 641 -39.21 13.39 6.01
CA GLY A 641 -39.63 13.86 4.70
C GLY A 641 -40.88 14.73 4.78
N ASP A 642 -41.19 15.40 3.68
CA ASP A 642 -42.38 16.22 3.54
C ASP A 642 -42.97 15.96 2.15
N ALA A 643 -43.98 15.10 2.11
CA ALA A 643 -44.65 14.72 0.87
C ALA A 643 -45.32 15.92 0.18
N LYS A 644 -45.73 16.96 0.92
CA LYS A 644 -46.32 18.17 0.36
C LYS A 644 -45.26 19.09 -0.24
N ALA A 645 -44.06 19.12 0.33
CA ALA A 645 -42.91 19.87 -0.20
C ALA A 645 -42.01 19.05 -1.16
N GLY A 646 -42.41 17.84 -1.55
CA GLY A 646 -41.63 16.97 -2.45
C GLY A 646 -40.29 16.48 -1.87
N ARG A 647 -40.10 16.55 -0.55
CA ARG A 647 -38.88 16.10 0.13
C ARG A 647 -39.02 14.66 0.59
N ALA A 648 -38.18 13.77 0.06
CA ALA A 648 -38.18 12.37 0.46
C ALA A 648 -37.64 12.19 1.89
N ALA A 649 -38.22 11.24 2.63
CA ALA A 649 -37.72 10.83 3.94
C ALA A 649 -36.28 10.28 3.83
N TRP A 650 -35.52 10.39 4.92
CA TRP A 650 -34.17 9.85 4.99
C TRP A 650 -34.16 8.32 4.85
N SER A 651 -33.08 7.78 4.29
CA SER A 651 -32.95 6.34 4.11
C SER A 651 -32.86 5.62 5.46
N ARG A 652 -33.74 4.64 5.67
CA ARG A 652 -33.82 3.84 6.89
C ARG A 652 -33.00 2.55 6.76
N TYR A 653 -32.25 2.22 7.80
CA TYR A 653 -31.34 1.07 7.86
C TYR A 653 -31.52 0.33 9.18
N ALA A 654 -31.08 -0.93 9.25
CA ALA A 654 -31.10 -1.68 10.50
C ALA A 654 -29.85 -2.53 10.78
N GLY A 655 -29.52 -2.68 12.06
CA GLY A 655 -28.55 -3.65 12.58
C GLY A 655 -29.27 -4.76 13.32
N LEU A 656 -28.85 -6.01 13.14
CA LEU A 656 -29.48 -7.18 13.75
C LEU A 656 -28.46 -8.06 14.45
N ASP A 657 -28.74 -8.39 15.70
CA ASP A 657 -28.14 -9.53 16.40
C ASP A 657 -29.21 -10.62 16.62
N PHE A 658 -28.93 -11.83 16.14
CA PHE A 658 -29.92 -12.92 16.10
C PHE A 658 -29.84 -13.75 17.38
N GLY A 659 -30.98 -14.06 17.98
CA GLY A 659 -31.03 -14.88 19.18
C GLY A 659 -32.41 -15.50 19.46
N TYR A 660 -32.40 -16.75 19.92
CA TYR A 660 -33.58 -17.43 20.45
C TYR A 660 -33.55 -17.49 21.99
N ASP A 661 -32.52 -18.14 22.55
CA ASP A 661 -32.28 -18.19 24.00
C ASP A 661 -31.78 -16.86 24.55
N ASN A 662 -30.94 -16.19 23.77
CA ASN A 662 -30.61 -14.78 23.90
C ASN A 662 -31.62 -13.95 23.07
N PRO A 663 -31.90 -12.69 23.42
CA PRO A 663 -32.85 -11.89 22.65
C PRO A 663 -32.34 -11.62 21.23
N THR A 664 -33.26 -11.61 20.27
CA THR A 664 -33.02 -10.95 18.98
C THR A 664 -33.12 -9.44 19.21
N HIS A 665 -32.10 -8.70 18.81
CA HIS A 665 -32.05 -7.23 18.90
C HIS A 665 -31.96 -6.63 17.50
N VAL A 666 -32.89 -5.75 17.16
CA VAL A 666 -32.89 -4.98 15.91
C VAL A 666 -32.83 -3.50 16.25
N LEU A 667 -31.82 -2.80 15.72
CA LEU A 667 -31.68 -1.35 15.84
C LEU A 667 -32.03 -0.67 14.53
N PHE A 668 -32.83 0.39 14.58
CA PHE A 668 -33.27 1.14 13.42
C PHE A 668 -32.58 2.51 13.36
N GLY A 669 -31.95 2.80 12.23
CA GLY A 669 -31.21 4.04 11.99
C GLY A 669 -31.72 4.81 10.78
N ALA A 670 -31.75 6.13 10.87
CA ALA A 670 -32.01 7.07 9.78
C ALA A 670 -30.70 7.75 9.38
N LEU A 671 -30.31 7.68 8.11
CA LEU A 671 -29.07 8.30 7.64
C LEU A 671 -29.38 9.63 6.95
N SER A 672 -28.83 10.72 7.49
CA SER A 672 -28.94 12.04 6.87
C SER A 672 -28.25 12.06 5.49
N PRO A 673 -28.74 12.87 4.53
CA PRO A 673 -28.05 13.07 3.27
C PRO A 673 -26.62 13.57 3.48
N LYS A 674 -25.72 13.29 2.53
CA LYS A 674 -24.32 13.76 2.61
C LYS A 674 -24.19 15.28 2.74
N SER A 675 -25.11 16.03 2.14
CA SER A 675 -25.18 17.50 2.28
C SER A 675 -25.47 17.95 3.71
N ALA A 676 -26.07 17.08 4.53
CA ALA A 676 -26.38 17.29 5.94
C ALA A 676 -25.41 16.49 6.87
N GLY A 677 -24.21 16.17 6.38
CA GLY A 677 -23.13 15.62 7.21
C GLY A 677 -23.01 14.09 7.30
N ASP A 678 -23.88 13.31 6.64
CA ASP A 678 -23.86 11.83 6.66
C ASP A 678 -23.89 11.28 8.10
N VAL A 679 -24.85 11.78 8.89
CA VAL A 679 -25.05 11.45 10.30
C VAL A 679 -26.09 10.35 10.42
N LEU A 680 -25.77 9.29 11.17
CA LEU A 680 -26.69 8.19 11.46
C LEU A 680 -27.41 8.46 12.79
N TYR A 681 -28.74 8.54 12.76
CA TYR A 681 -29.58 8.69 13.95
C TYR A 681 -30.30 7.39 14.26
N LEU A 682 -30.05 6.79 15.43
CA LEU A 682 -30.84 5.67 15.92
C LEU A 682 -32.15 6.20 16.51
N TYR A 683 -33.27 5.70 16.01
CA TYR A 683 -34.60 6.27 16.31
C TYR A 683 -35.63 5.26 16.79
N ASP A 684 -35.30 3.96 16.78
CA ASP A 684 -36.17 2.91 17.30
C ASP A 684 -35.36 1.61 17.50
N GLU A 685 -35.87 0.71 18.33
CA GLU A 685 -35.37 -0.65 18.48
C GLU A 685 -36.50 -1.69 18.63
N TYR A 686 -36.18 -2.94 18.30
CA TYR A 686 -37.05 -4.08 18.53
C TYR A 686 -36.27 -5.19 19.20
N VAL A 687 -36.78 -5.65 20.36
CA VAL A 687 -36.12 -6.68 21.17
C VAL A 687 -37.15 -7.72 21.61
N ARG A 688 -36.90 -9.00 21.29
CA ARG A 688 -37.73 -10.14 21.73
C ARG A 688 -36.88 -11.36 22.05
N ARG A 689 -37.32 -12.15 23.01
CA ARG A 689 -36.69 -13.40 23.47
C ARG A 689 -37.68 -14.55 23.36
N LYS A 690 -37.22 -15.78 23.10
CA LYS A 690 -38.07 -16.98 22.97
C LYS A 690 -39.14 -16.84 21.87
N VAL A 691 -38.82 -16.10 20.82
CA VAL A 691 -39.67 -15.90 19.65
C VAL A 691 -38.92 -16.43 18.44
N SER A 692 -39.65 -17.08 17.53
CA SER A 692 -39.04 -17.64 16.32
C SER A 692 -38.50 -16.55 15.38
N ASP A 693 -37.49 -16.88 14.58
CA ASP A 693 -36.97 -15.95 13.54
C ASP A 693 -38.08 -15.48 12.59
N MET A 694 -39.07 -16.33 12.34
CA MET A 694 -40.22 -16.05 11.48
C MET A 694 -41.11 -14.94 12.06
N GLU A 695 -41.47 -15.05 13.33
CA GLU A 695 -42.29 -14.07 14.02
C GLU A 695 -41.52 -12.76 14.21
N ASN A 696 -40.23 -12.84 14.55
CA ASN A 696 -39.37 -11.66 14.65
C ASN A 696 -39.24 -10.92 13.32
N ALA A 697 -39.03 -11.65 12.21
CA ALA A 697 -38.96 -11.06 10.88
C ALA A 697 -40.25 -10.32 10.52
N ARG A 698 -41.41 -10.92 10.81
CA ARG A 698 -42.72 -10.33 10.53
C ARG A 698 -42.99 -9.08 11.37
N ALA A 699 -42.71 -9.14 12.67
CA ALA A 699 -42.98 -8.04 13.59
C ALA A 699 -42.06 -6.84 13.34
N ALA A 700 -40.78 -7.08 13.05
CA ALA A 700 -39.82 -6.01 12.83
C ALA A 700 -39.97 -5.36 11.43
N HIS A 701 -40.52 -6.08 10.42
CA HIS A 701 -40.62 -5.58 9.03
C HIS A 701 -41.51 -4.34 8.88
N GLN A 702 -42.42 -4.08 9.82
CA GLN A 702 -43.37 -2.95 9.79
C GLN A 702 -42.69 -1.56 9.69
N ARG A 703 -41.37 -1.47 9.87
CA ARG A 703 -40.58 -0.24 9.91
C ARG A 703 -39.89 0.11 8.59
N GLU A 704 -40.22 -0.57 7.49
CA GLU A 704 -39.75 -0.30 6.12
C GLU A 704 -38.27 0.11 6.01
N VAL A 705 -37.37 -0.85 6.27
CA VAL A 705 -35.93 -0.60 6.16
C VAL A 705 -35.42 -0.84 4.75
N ARG A 706 -34.58 0.07 4.25
CA ARG A 706 -33.94 -0.04 2.94
C ARG A 706 -32.98 -1.22 2.87
N ARG A 707 -32.23 -1.44 3.94
CA ARG A 707 -31.22 -2.50 4.07
C ARG A 707 -30.89 -2.73 5.53
N ALA A 708 -30.58 -3.98 5.87
CA ALA A 708 -30.11 -4.33 7.18
C ALA A 708 -28.83 -5.18 7.16
N TRP A 709 -28.13 -5.22 8.29
CA TRP A 709 -26.92 -6.01 8.48
C TRP A 709 -26.99 -6.79 9.78
N GLY A 710 -26.61 -8.06 9.74
CA GLY A 710 -26.52 -8.89 10.93
C GLY A 710 -25.42 -9.94 10.84
N ASP A 711 -25.27 -10.69 11.92
CA ASP A 711 -24.18 -11.65 12.06
C ASP A 711 -24.19 -12.73 10.94
N SER A 712 -23.02 -12.95 10.35
CA SER A 712 -22.78 -13.95 9.31
C SER A 712 -22.96 -15.40 9.74
N THR A 713 -23.01 -15.67 11.06
CA THR A 713 -23.07 -17.01 11.66
C THR A 713 -24.47 -17.60 11.77
N ALA A 714 -25.51 -16.81 11.51
CA ALA A 714 -26.91 -17.24 11.51
C ALA A 714 -27.52 -17.25 10.08
N PRO A 715 -26.99 -18.06 9.14
CA PRO A 715 -27.45 -18.06 7.75
C PRO A 715 -28.92 -18.47 7.59
N THR A 716 -29.42 -19.34 8.48
CA THR A 716 -30.83 -19.79 8.54
C THR A 716 -31.77 -18.67 8.96
N ALA A 717 -31.40 -17.88 9.97
CA ALA A 717 -32.14 -16.71 10.40
C ALA A 717 -32.23 -15.66 9.27
N ILE A 718 -31.09 -15.34 8.63
CA ILE A 718 -31.04 -14.42 7.49
C ILE A 718 -31.96 -14.89 6.36
N ALA A 719 -31.96 -16.19 6.03
CA ALA A 719 -32.83 -16.73 5.00
C ALA A 719 -34.32 -16.59 5.37
N THR A 720 -34.66 -16.77 6.64
CA THR A 720 -36.03 -16.57 7.15
C THR A 720 -36.46 -15.12 7.00
N TYR A 721 -35.67 -14.15 7.44
CA TYR A 721 -35.99 -12.72 7.30
C TYR A 721 -36.17 -12.28 5.85
N ARG A 722 -35.37 -12.83 4.92
CA ARG A 722 -35.52 -12.57 3.48
C ARG A 722 -36.86 -13.05 2.91
N LYS A 723 -37.44 -14.13 3.45
CA LYS A 723 -38.80 -14.58 3.05
C LYS A 723 -39.89 -13.57 3.44
N PHE A 724 -39.63 -12.72 4.44
CA PHE A 724 -40.51 -11.64 4.88
C PHE A 724 -40.12 -10.28 4.31
N GLY A 725 -39.37 -10.24 3.19
CA GLY A 725 -39.11 -9.01 2.44
C GLY A 725 -37.91 -8.17 2.91
N TRP A 726 -37.09 -8.65 3.85
CA TRP A 726 -35.91 -7.91 4.30
C TRP A 726 -34.71 -8.03 3.34
N ASP A 727 -34.09 -6.90 2.96
CA ASP A 727 -32.75 -6.87 2.34
C ASP A 727 -31.65 -6.94 3.42
N ILE A 728 -31.35 -8.15 3.91
CA ILE A 728 -30.28 -8.36 4.90
C ILE A 728 -28.98 -8.83 4.25
N ALA A 729 -27.89 -8.11 4.53
CA ALA A 729 -26.54 -8.48 4.16
C ALA A 729 -25.74 -9.01 5.36
N LYS A 730 -24.85 -9.98 5.12
CA LYS A 730 -23.92 -10.46 6.15
C LYS A 730 -22.92 -9.36 6.52
N ALA A 731 -22.83 -9.02 7.80
CA ALA A 731 -21.65 -8.32 8.32
C ALA A 731 -20.47 -9.31 8.26
N GLY A 732 -19.34 -8.93 7.66
CA GLY A 732 -18.21 -9.86 7.56
C GLY A 732 -17.66 -10.20 8.93
N ARG A 733 -17.38 -11.49 9.18
CA ARG A 733 -16.52 -11.89 10.29
C ARG A 733 -15.17 -11.19 10.16
N HIS A 734 -14.55 -10.96 11.31
CA HIS A 734 -13.21 -10.45 11.58
C HIS A 734 -13.17 -8.97 12.02
N GLU A 735 -12.81 -8.86 13.32
CA GLU A 735 -12.45 -7.69 14.12
C GLU A 735 -13.62 -6.95 14.79
N VAL A 736 -14.15 -7.56 15.86
CA VAL A 736 -15.00 -6.89 16.87
C VAL A 736 -14.39 -5.54 17.28
N ARG A 737 -13.07 -5.52 17.52
CA ARG A 737 -12.26 -4.32 17.76
C ARG A 737 -12.43 -3.24 16.69
N ALA A 738 -12.25 -3.57 15.41
CA ALA A 738 -12.38 -2.61 14.31
C ALA A 738 -13.82 -2.07 14.21
N GLY A 739 -14.83 -2.90 14.49
CA GLY A 739 -16.22 -2.46 14.54
C GLY A 739 -16.50 -1.48 15.69
N ILE A 740 -15.97 -1.74 16.88
CA ILE A 740 -16.07 -0.85 18.04
C ILE A 740 -15.39 0.49 17.76
N SER A 741 -14.14 0.48 17.25
CA SER A 741 -13.43 1.71 16.87
C SER A 741 -14.21 2.52 15.82
N GLU A 742 -14.93 1.87 14.91
CA GLU A 742 -15.75 2.55 13.89
C GLU A 742 -16.99 3.23 14.49
N VAL A 743 -17.65 2.60 15.47
CA VAL A 743 -18.78 3.20 16.22
C VAL A 743 -18.30 4.43 16.98
N ILE A 744 -17.21 4.30 17.73
CA ILE A 744 -16.63 5.38 18.52
C ILE A 744 -16.17 6.54 17.64
N GLY A 745 -15.42 6.25 16.57
CA GLY A 745 -14.94 7.27 15.65
C GLY A 745 -16.08 8.09 15.03
N ARG A 746 -17.18 7.43 14.61
CA ARG A 746 -18.37 8.15 14.14
C ARG A 746 -19.01 9.00 15.23
N ALA A 747 -19.09 8.52 16.46
CA ALA A 747 -19.67 9.28 17.57
C ALA A 747 -18.81 10.51 17.93
N LYS A 748 -17.48 10.37 18.00
CA LYS A 748 -16.54 11.50 18.22
C LYS A 748 -16.61 12.55 17.11
N GLU A 749 -16.83 12.12 15.87
CA GLU A 749 -17.04 13.02 14.72
C GLU A 749 -18.45 13.65 14.70
N GLY A 750 -19.35 13.29 15.62
CA GLY A 750 -20.74 13.74 15.62
C GLY A 750 -21.62 13.11 14.53
N ARG A 751 -21.15 12.03 13.89
CA ARG A 751 -21.80 11.32 12.77
C ARG A 751 -22.59 10.08 13.17
N LEU A 752 -22.69 9.82 14.48
CA LEU A 752 -23.59 8.83 15.06
C LEU A 752 -24.31 9.50 16.22
N LYS A 753 -25.63 9.44 16.22
CA LYS A 753 -26.51 9.98 17.26
C LYS A 753 -27.58 8.94 17.66
N ILE A 754 -27.97 8.96 18.93
CA ILE A 754 -29.06 8.16 19.49
C ILE A 754 -30.13 9.14 19.97
N VAL A 755 -31.36 8.98 19.48
CA VAL A 755 -32.50 9.77 19.97
C VAL A 755 -32.84 9.30 21.38
N ARG A 756 -32.90 10.24 22.32
CA ARG A 756 -33.06 9.95 23.75
C ARG A 756 -34.33 9.15 24.01
N GLY A 757 -34.19 8.02 24.68
CA GLY A 757 -35.33 7.14 25.03
C GLY A 757 -35.90 6.33 23.85
N ALA A 758 -35.36 6.47 22.64
CA ALA A 758 -35.80 5.72 21.48
C ALA A 758 -35.26 4.28 21.44
N CYS A 759 -34.17 4.00 22.15
CA CYS A 759 -33.53 2.68 22.21
C CYS A 759 -33.23 2.26 23.67
N PRO A 760 -34.24 2.08 24.54
CA PRO A 760 -34.06 1.88 25.98
C PRO A 760 -33.20 0.66 26.39
N VAL A 761 -33.26 -0.44 25.63
CA VAL A 761 -32.43 -1.64 25.84
C VAL A 761 -31.00 -1.36 25.43
N LEU A 762 -30.76 -0.73 24.27
CA LEU A 762 -29.43 -0.29 23.87
C LEU A 762 -28.83 0.68 24.90
N ASP A 763 -29.60 1.67 25.37
CA ASP A 763 -29.15 2.67 26.35
C ASP A 763 -28.63 1.96 27.62
N ARG A 764 -29.35 0.95 28.11
CA ARG A 764 -28.92 0.15 29.26
C ARG A 764 -27.66 -0.65 28.94
N GLN A 765 -27.61 -1.30 27.79
CA GLN A 765 -26.50 -2.20 27.42
C GLN A 765 -25.20 -1.46 27.18
N ILE A 766 -25.23 -0.29 26.54
CA ILE A 766 -24.04 0.55 26.32
C ILE A 766 -23.41 0.96 27.66
N LEU A 767 -24.21 1.21 28.69
CA LEU A 767 -23.75 1.55 30.04
C LEU A 767 -23.12 0.36 30.80
N THR A 768 -23.27 -0.86 30.31
CA THR A 768 -22.69 -2.08 30.89
C THR A 768 -21.76 -2.82 29.94
N TYR A 769 -21.56 -2.29 28.72
CA TYR A 769 -20.72 -2.89 27.69
C TYR A 769 -19.26 -2.62 28.00
N VAL A 770 -18.59 -3.60 28.58
CA VAL A 770 -17.22 -3.50 29.10
C VAL A 770 -16.27 -4.46 28.39
N TRP A 771 -14.99 -4.10 28.39
CA TRP A 771 -13.93 -4.99 27.93
C TRP A 771 -13.75 -6.19 28.87
N ASP A 772 -13.43 -7.35 28.31
CA ASP A 772 -13.09 -8.56 29.06
C ASP A 772 -11.65 -8.45 29.57
N GLU A 773 -11.49 -8.28 30.88
CA GLU A 773 -10.19 -8.17 31.54
C GLU A 773 -9.31 -9.41 31.35
N LYS A 774 -9.92 -10.59 31.12
CA LYS A 774 -9.20 -11.85 30.88
C LYS A 774 -8.90 -12.09 29.40
N ARG A 775 -9.57 -11.38 28.49
CA ARG A 775 -9.41 -11.52 27.03
C ARG A 775 -9.25 -10.14 26.39
N PRO A 776 -8.00 -9.65 26.26
CA PRO A 776 -7.72 -8.36 25.63
C PRO A 776 -8.40 -8.23 24.27
N ASP A 777 -8.84 -7.01 23.94
CA ASP A 777 -9.53 -6.67 22.69
C ASP A 777 -10.89 -7.36 22.45
N THR A 778 -11.46 -8.00 23.47
CA THR A 778 -12.76 -8.69 23.39
C THR A 778 -13.74 -8.10 24.41
N PRO A 779 -15.00 -7.79 24.05
CA PRO A 779 -16.02 -7.39 25.01
C PRO A 779 -16.47 -8.59 25.87
N VAL A 780 -16.90 -8.32 27.10
CA VAL A 780 -17.61 -9.33 27.90
C VAL A 780 -18.91 -9.70 27.19
N LYS A 781 -19.11 -10.99 26.93
CA LYS A 781 -20.34 -11.52 26.31
C LYS A 781 -21.51 -11.59 27.28
N LYS A 782 -21.95 -10.42 27.75
CA LYS A 782 -23.09 -10.27 28.66
C LYS A 782 -23.85 -9.01 28.28
N GLU A 783 -25.12 -9.17 27.92
CA GLU A 783 -25.99 -8.08 27.49
C GLU A 783 -25.38 -7.26 26.32
N ASP A 784 -24.78 -7.93 25.35
CA ASP A 784 -24.03 -7.34 24.22
C ASP A 784 -24.82 -7.22 22.91
N HIS A 785 -26.07 -7.69 22.88
CA HIS A 785 -26.87 -7.82 21.66
C HIS A 785 -27.12 -6.50 20.92
N GLY A 786 -27.43 -5.43 21.65
CA GLY A 786 -27.62 -4.08 21.12
C GLY A 786 -26.30 -3.47 20.63
N PRO A 787 -25.24 -3.44 21.45
CA PRO A 787 -23.90 -3.06 21.01
C PRO A 787 -23.42 -3.80 19.75
N ASP A 788 -23.72 -5.10 19.63
CA ASP A 788 -23.39 -5.91 18.45
C ASP A 788 -24.25 -5.52 17.24
N ALA A 789 -25.55 -5.35 17.41
CA ALA A 789 -26.43 -4.83 16.36
C ALA A 789 -25.95 -3.45 15.86
N LEU A 790 -25.52 -2.57 16.77
CA LEU A 790 -24.99 -1.25 16.46
C LEU A 790 -23.70 -1.34 15.63
N ARG A 791 -22.80 -2.21 16.06
CA ARG A 791 -21.54 -2.52 15.36
C ARG A 791 -21.81 -3.04 13.95
N TYR A 792 -22.76 -3.97 13.78
CA TYR A 792 -23.13 -4.49 12.46
C TYR A 792 -23.76 -3.43 11.56
N LEU A 793 -24.61 -2.55 12.09
CA LEU A 793 -25.20 -1.43 11.35
C LEU A 793 -24.12 -0.46 10.85
N VAL A 794 -23.29 0.04 11.76
CA VAL A 794 -22.23 1.02 11.45
C VAL A 794 -21.24 0.46 10.44
N HIS A 795 -20.71 -0.75 10.70
CA HIS A 795 -19.76 -1.40 9.80
C HIS A 795 -20.40 -1.76 8.45
N GLY A 796 -21.68 -2.15 8.46
CA GLY A 796 -22.48 -2.46 7.30
C GLY A 796 -22.66 -1.26 6.36
N LEU A 797 -22.97 -0.08 6.90
CA LEU A 797 -23.14 1.17 6.15
C LEU A 797 -21.88 1.52 5.34
N ARG A 798 -20.69 1.37 5.94
CA ARG A 798 -19.40 1.57 5.25
C ARG A 798 -19.22 0.62 4.07
N ARG A 799 -19.59 -0.66 4.19
CA ARG A 799 -19.52 -1.63 3.08
C ARG A 799 -20.61 -1.39 2.02
N GLY A 800 -21.79 -0.95 2.43
CA GLY A 800 -22.90 -0.60 1.54
C GLY A 800 -22.57 0.56 0.60
N GLN A 801 -21.86 1.58 1.11
CA GLN A 801 -21.33 2.69 0.30
C GLN A 801 -20.30 2.19 -0.74
N ARG A 802 -19.45 1.21 -0.41
CA ARG A 802 -18.51 0.57 -1.36
C ARG A 802 -19.20 -0.33 -2.39
N LYS A 803 -20.29 -1.04 -2.04
CA LYS A 803 -21.04 -1.92 -2.95
C LYS A 803 -21.91 -1.16 -3.95
N ARG A 804 -22.44 0.03 -3.60
CA ARG A 804 -23.19 0.88 -4.56
C ARG A 804 -22.33 1.46 -5.69
N GLN A 805 -21.00 1.41 -5.55
CA GLN A 805 -20.06 1.71 -6.64
C GLN A 805 -19.69 0.46 -7.49
N LYS A 806 -20.24 -0.72 -7.20
CA LYS A 806 -20.11 -1.92 -8.05
C LYS A 806 -21.42 -2.15 -8.81
N GLY A 807 -21.46 -1.73 -10.07
CA GLY A 807 -22.40 -2.25 -11.06
C GLY A 807 -22.19 -3.75 -11.30
N PRO A 808 -23.15 -4.45 -11.94
CA PRO A 808 -23.26 -5.90 -11.87
C PRO A 808 -22.11 -6.61 -12.59
N ILE A 809 -21.46 -7.50 -11.84
CA ILE A 809 -20.65 -8.59 -12.40
C ILE A 809 -21.64 -9.71 -12.70
N TRP A 810 -21.98 -9.90 -13.97
CA TRP A 810 -22.76 -11.05 -14.42
C TRP A 810 -21.86 -12.28 -14.54
N LEU A 811 -22.22 -13.36 -13.85
CA LEU A 811 -21.74 -14.72 -14.06
C LEU A 811 -23.00 -15.59 -14.23
N TRP A 812 -23.33 -16.02 -15.45
CA TRP A 812 -23.19 -17.42 -15.90
C TRP A 812 -23.85 -17.64 -17.28
N ASN A 813 -23.26 -18.63 -17.94
CA ASN A 813 -23.58 -19.33 -19.19
C ASN A 813 -25.03 -19.42 -19.68
N ARG A 814 -25.07 -19.55 -21.02
CA ARG A 814 -25.86 -20.45 -21.87
C ARG A 814 -27.38 -20.39 -21.68
N ASP A 815 -28.04 -19.72 -22.62
CA ASP A 815 -28.73 -20.45 -23.67
C ASP A 815 -29.08 -19.57 -24.87
N VAL A 816 -28.67 -20.06 -26.04
CA VAL A 816 -29.36 -19.99 -27.33
C VAL A 816 -29.22 -18.71 -28.19
N MET A 817 -28.57 -18.96 -29.33
CA MET A 817 -28.50 -18.26 -30.63
C MET A 817 -27.50 -17.12 -30.82
#